data_AF-A0A5S9IIF3-F1
#
_entry.id   AF-A0A5S9IIF3-F1
#
_cell.length_a   1.000
_cell.length_b   1.000
_cell.length_c   1.000
_cell.angle_alpha   90.00
_cell.angle_beta   90.00
_cell.angle_gamma   90.00
#
_symmetry.space_group_name_H-M   'P 1'
#
loop_
_entity.id
_entity.type
_entity.pdbx_description
1 polymer ?
#
loop_
_entity_poly.entity_id
_entity_poly.type
_entity_poly.pdbx_seq_one_letter_code
_entity_poly.pdbx_strand_id
1 'polypeptide(L)'
;MKYIPFPGEQCLPQPGNIKNALFYVFLLEASIDKLTNICENYFNSIADDTLSYIPCSRYVLLSHVDIGSLSSAQKKHGAIAYKDIALWMPLAVVDNSKTLPVVKRIAFFPLYIIVDNAQTMVTGRETFGLAKQMGWFDIPTSPSHANYFRTEVVGRQSSQTFTRRSLLWEVEKQNTANHFSTMRDMGKMFVDMLFKDAPGFPTADLISGLQKQGSVLGLKQFRSCTHPEKACYQSIIETPVVVNDFLEGGYLGNNYQFTVHDLATHPLQEIAGVQNQKTTGFWFRANLTMKNGQEVWRSSQNNTYEKHKRIAILGGGMSSLTAAYELSDPARKDNYDITVYLPGWRLGGKGASGRNRKMGDRIEEHGLHVWYGFYDNAFRLIQRCYKDNNRVPQHPFATWQQAFTKQSYFILNENHKGRWVKWRMRFRENDLVPGIDPLEMNLWSGTELLLEWLLGIYESLAREKVLHLGFTNRDTKIDWDKDFIGTVARGIKKALQVPVWLLLKASYEMAKAQRVYHKFRGGKNQLNVLATNLNRFKNWLWPFVEKNIDHDELRRFWILLDHISAVITGVVADNLIENGLASIDHLDLREWLHKHGAKKYPTLTQSPSVRFIYNAAFAFVDGDTQKADFSAGAGLRGMLRLFCTHKGAVVYKMNAGMGDIVFTPMYEVLKKRGVQFKFFHSVTNIGLTEDQKSIDTIQMVKQVQLKTNEYDPVVDIGGALCWPSSPCYEQIVAGEKLQKIIDEEKIDIEHRSRIGFGWEHDEEVSIKQGEDFDEVILGISIGALPKICPELIDANKRWQNMISSVKTVATQAYQFWFRKNLQQLGGNEPTFTMGTYADPVDTYSDMSHLCAVESGDKDGSIAYFCGVVPDKENENREQAQQRSQQLAKQYFKENAHYFWPGTIKNGKIDWSLLVDPNNREGEKRFDAQYYRINSGSSERYVLSVAGSNKYRLRCDESGFRHLYLTGDWTNNNFNCGCIEASVMSGMQVARAISGEDIQICDENDEWLAKLFGK
;
A
#
# COMPACT_ATOMS: atom_id res chain seq x y z
N MET A 1 -23.85 -23.79 18.00
CA MET A 1 -25.13 -24.44 17.61
C MET A 1 -25.13 -25.88 18.08
N LYS A 2 -26.28 -26.44 18.48
CA LYS A 2 -26.44 -27.86 18.85
C LYS A 2 -26.88 -28.66 17.62
N TYR A 3 -26.32 -29.85 17.40
CA TYR A 3 -26.78 -30.76 16.34
C TYR A 3 -28.19 -31.27 16.65
N ILE A 4 -29.11 -31.15 15.69
CA ILE A 4 -30.50 -31.60 15.82
C ILE A 4 -30.66 -32.85 14.94
N PRO A 5 -30.70 -34.06 15.52
CA PRO A 5 -30.81 -35.28 14.75
C PRO A 5 -32.23 -35.48 14.19
N PHE A 6 -32.33 -36.05 13.00
CA PHE A 6 -33.61 -36.41 12.39
C PHE A 6 -33.94 -37.89 12.65
N PRO A 7 -35.23 -38.26 12.85
CA PRO A 7 -35.62 -39.67 12.87
C PRO A 7 -35.22 -40.37 11.55
N GLY A 8 -34.50 -41.50 11.65
CA GLY A 8 -34.02 -42.25 10.48
C GLY A 8 -32.75 -41.69 9.83
N GLU A 9 -32.08 -40.73 10.48
CA GLU A 9 -30.83 -40.16 9.99
C GLU A 9 -29.72 -41.20 9.77
N GLN A 10 -29.02 -41.05 8.66
CA GLN A 10 -27.95 -41.95 8.22
C GLN A 10 -26.55 -41.53 8.72
N CYS A 11 -26.38 -40.30 9.19
CA CYS A 11 -25.09 -39.81 9.67
C CYS A 11 -24.78 -40.39 11.07
N LEU A 12 -23.71 -41.18 11.18
CA LEU A 12 -23.28 -41.77 12.45
C LEU A 12 -22.42 -40.81 13.28
N PRO A 13 -22.63 -40.71 14.60
CA PRO A 13 -21.80 -39.89 15.47
C PRO A 13 -20.41 -40.50 15.67
N GLN A 14 -19.39 -39.65 15.78
CA GLN A 14 -18.01 -40.01 16.12
C GLN A 14 -17.88 -40.43 17.61
N PRO A 15 -16.79 -41.14 17.98
CA PRO A 15 -15.82 -41.81 17.11
C PRO A 15 -16.36 -43.14 16.55
N GLY A 16 -15.75 -43.60 15.45
CA GLY A 16 -16.13 -44.83 14.75
C GLY A 16 -15.17 -45.99 15.05
N ASN A 17 -15.69 -47.12 15.50
CA ASN A 17 -14.94 -48.35 15.73
C ASN A 17 -15.12 -49.29 14.55
N ILE A 18 -14.01 -49.67 13.91
CA ILE A 18 -13.97 -50.57 12.77
C ILE A 18 -13.36 -51.89 13.25
N LYS A 19 -14.08 -52.99 13.03
CA LYS A 19 -13.62 -54.35 13.36
C LYS A 19 -13.53 -55.20 12.10
N ASN A 20 -12.53 -56.08 12.10
CA ASN A 20 -12.34 -57.10 11.08
C ASN A 20 -12.29 -56.50 9.65
N ALA A 21 -11.55 -55.40 9.48
CA ALA A 21 -11.40 -54.78 8.16
C ALA A 21 -10.26 -55.46 7.40
N LEU A 22 -10.58 -56.06 6.26
CA LEU A 22 -9.64 -56.71 5.35
C LEU A 22 -9.29 -55.74 4.22
N PHE A 23 -8.04 -55.28 4.20
CA PHE A 23 -7.48 -54.37 3.21
C PHE A 23 -6.72 -55.13 2.14
N TYR A 24 -6.90 -54.70 0.89
CA TYR A 24 -6.03 -54.98 -0.25
C TYR A 24 -5.52 -53.64 -0.78
N VAL A 25 -4.21 -53.41 -0.78
CA VAL A 25 -3.62 -52.12 -1.15
C VAL A 25 -2.68 -52.30 -2.33
N PHE A 26 -2.88 -51.50 -3.37
CA PHE A 26 -2.06 -51.47 -4.57
C PHE A 26 -1.35 -50.12 -4.70
N LEU A 27 -0.06 -50.13 -5.06
CA LEU A 27 0.76 -48.94 -5.28
C LEU A 27 0.71 -48.52 -6.75
N LEU A 28 0.06 -47.39 -7.05
CA LEU A 28 -0.04 -46.87 -8.41
C LEU A 28 0.83 -45.63 -8.56
N GLU A 29 1.68 -45.60 -9.59
CA GLU A 29 2.47 -44.43 -9.95
C GLU A 29 1.57 -43.32 -10.52
N ALA A 30 1.83 -42.09 -10.08
CA ALA A 30 1.10 -40.88 -10.42
C ALA A 30 2.07 -39.73 -10.76
N SER A 31 1.55 -38.68 -11.39
CA SER A 31 2.33 -37.48 -11.73
C SER A 31 2.44 -36.57 -10.51
N ILE A 32 3.66 -36.37 -10.00
CA ILE A 32 3.90 -35.52 -8.84
C ILE A 32 3.40 -34.08 -9.05
N ASP A 33 3.61 -33.50 -10.23
CA ASP A 33 3.18 -32.15 -10.55
C ASP A 33 1.66 -32.00 -10.47
N LYS A 34 0.93 -33.02 -10.94
CA LYS A 34 -0.53 -33.04 -10.86
C LYS A 34 -1.03 -33.20 -9.42
N LEU A 35 -0.37 -34.04 -8.62
CA LEU A 35 -0.67 -34.18 -7.19
C LEU A 35 -0.40 -32.87 -6.44
N THR A 36 0.68 -32.16 -6.78
CA THR A 36 0.99 -30.84 -6.21
C THR A 36 -0.11 -29.84 -6.54
N ASN A 37 -0.57 -29.78 -7.80
CA ASN A 37 -1.69 -28.92 -8.19
C ASN A 37 -2.99 -29.24 -7.44
N ILE A 38 -3.23 -30.51 -7.09
CA ILE A 38 -4.37 -30.88 -6.24
C ILE A 38 -4.20 -30.28 -4.84
N CYS A 39 -3.01 -30.40 -4.23
CA CYS A 39 -2.73 -29.79 -2.93
C CYS A 39 -2.90 -28.27 -2.94
N GLU A 40 -2.41 -27.59 -3.98
CA GLU A 40 -2.58 -26.15 -4.15
C GLU A 40 -4.07 -25.77 -4.22
N ASN A 41 -4.84 -26.44 -5.09
CA ASN A 41 -6.24 -26.09 -5.31
C ASN A 41 -7.17 -26.49 -4.16
N TYR A 42 -6.88 -27.56 -3.43
CA TYR A 42 -7.79 -28.09 -2.41
C TYR A 42 -7.43 -27.63 -1.00
N PHE A 43 -6.16 -27.30 -0.75
CA PHE A 43 -5.68 -26.98 0.60
C PHE A 43 -4.86 -25.70 0.65
N ASN A 44 -3.73 -25.60 -0.07
CA ASN A 44 -2.79 -24.50 0.15
C ASN A 44 -3.32 -23.14 -0.34
N SER A 45 -4.25 -23.11 -1.30
CA SER A 45 -4.93 -21.88 -1.73
C SER A 45 -6.00 -21.37 -0.77
N ILE A 46 -6.45 -22.20 0.18
CA ILE A 46 -7.50 -21.85 1.12
C ILE A 46 -7.02 -21.85 2.57
N ALA A 47 -6.04 -22.68 2.94
CA ALA A 47 -5.46 -22.74 4.27
C ALA A 47 -4.70 -21.45 4.59
N ASP A 48 -4.55 -21.14 5.88
CA ASP A 48 -3.66 -20.06 6.30
C ASP A 48 -2.19 -20.44 6.06
N ASP A 49 -1.30 -19.44 5.98
CA ASP A 49 0.13 -19.67 5.71
C ASP A 49 0.84 -20.51 6.80
N THR A 50 0.14 -20.94 7.86
CA THR A 50 0.75 -21.69 8.97
C THR A 50 1.00 -23.16 8.64
N LEU A 51 0.20 -23.76 7.75
CA LEU A 51 0.34 -25.16 7.33
C LEU A 51 0.41 -25.28 5.81
N SER A 52 1.34 -26.11 5.33
CA SER A 52 1.36 -26.52 3.91
C SER A 52 1.18 -28.02 3.77
N TYR A 53 0.41 -28.41 2.77
CA TYR A 53 0.16 -29.79 2.38
C TYR A 53 0.95 -30.09 1.10
N ILE A 54 1.92 -31.01 1.19
CA ILE A 54 2.84 -31.30 0.09
C ILE A 54 2.80 -32.81 -0.19
N PRO A 55 2.62 -33.26 -1.46
CA PRO A 55 2.72 -34.67 -1.80
C PRO A 55 4.07 -35.24 -1.40
N CYS A 56 4.09 -36.29 -0.59
CA CYS A 56 5.32 -36.91 -0.09
C CYS A 56 5.66 -38.24 -0.76
N SER A 57 4.91 -38.62 -1.80
CA SER A 57 5.16 -39.79 -2.63
C SER A 57 4.70 -39.55 -4.06
N ARG A 58 5.39 -40.18 -5.02
CA ARG A 58 4.91 -40.31 -6.41
C ARG A 58 3.88 -41.43 -6.58
N TYR A 59 3.65 -42.21 -5.53
CA TYR A 59 2.66 -43.29 -5.53
C TYR A 59 1.38 -42.86 -4.79
N VAL A 60 0.24 -43.20 -5.38
CA VAL A 60 -1.06 -43.20 -4.72
C VAL A 60 -1.44 -44.63 -4.34
N LEU A 61 -2.19 -44.79 -3.25
CA LEU A 61 -2.55 -46.09 -2.68
C LEU A 61 -4.00 -46.42 -3.05
N LEU A 62 -4.20 -47.40 -3.92
CA LEU A 62 -5.53 -47.93 -4.19
C LEU A 62 -5.87 -49.03 -3.18
N SER A 63 -6.70 -48.70 -2.19
CA SER A 63 -7.18 -49.65 -1.19
C SER A 63 -8.57 -50.17 -1.54
N HIS A 64 -8.75 -51.49 -1.53
CA HIS A 64 -10.04 -52.17 -1.52
C HIS A 64 -10.23 -52.79 -0.14
N VAL A 65 -11.32 -52.47 0.54
CA VAL A 65 -11.52 -52.86 1.94
C VAL A 65 -12.88 -53.52 2.10
N ASP A 66 -12.88 -54.71 2.71
CA ASP A 66 -14.09 -55.37 3.21
C ASP A 66 -14.16 -55.18 4.72
N ILE A 67 -15.15 -54.41 5.19
CA ILE A 67 -15.28 -54.02 6.59
C ILE A 67 -16.37 -54.87 7.24
N GLY A 68 -15.96 -55.78 8.13
CA GLY A 68 -16.87 -56.65 8.83
C GLY A 68 -17.83 -55.93 9.79
N SER A 69 -17.39 -54.83 10.41
CA SER A 69 -18.26 -54.02 11.26
C SER A 69 -17.72 -52.60 11.49
N LEU A 70 -18.57 -51.60 11.32
CA LEU A 70 -18.40 -50.22 11.78
C LEU A 70 -19.51 -49.88 12.77
N SER A 71 -19.16 -49.42 13.97
CA SER A 71 -20.12 -48.92 14.96
C SER A 71 -19.68 -47.59 15.56
N SER A 72 -20.65 -46.75 15.92
CA SER A 72 -20.38 -45.57 16.74
C SER A 72 -20.07 -45.98 18.18
N ALA A 73 -19.19 -45.24 18.86
CA ALA A 73 -19.01 -45.39 20.30
C ALA A 73 -20.28 -45.07 21.11
N GLN A 74 -21.27 -44.38 20.51
CA GLN A 74 -22.60 -44.21 21.10
C GLN A 74 -23.45 -45.47 20.84
N LYS A 75 -23.73 -46.25 21.89
CA LYS A 75 -24.36 -47.58 21.84
C LYS A 75 -25.72 -47.67 21.11
N LYS A 76 -26.36 -46.55 20.78
CA LYS A 76 -27.73 -46.49 20.23
C LYS A 76 -27.81 -46.69 18.70
N HIS A 77 -26.70 -46.70 17.98
CA HIS A 77 -26.71 -46.62 16.49
C HIS A 77 -26.42 -47.94 15.75
N GLY A 78 -26.27 -49.06 16.46
CA GLY A 78 -26.01 -50.37 15.84
C GLY A 78 -24.63 -50.47 15.16
N ALA A 79 -24.48 -51.47 14.28
CA ALA A 79 -23.25 -51.73 13.54
C ALA A 79 -23.55 -52.08 12.07
N ILE A 80 -22.62 -51.72 11.17
CA ILE A 80 -22.80 -51.84 9.71
C ILE A 80 -21.60 -52.55 9.11
N ALA A 81 -21.84 -53.52 8.24
CA ALA A 81 -20.81 -54.08 7.35
C ALA A 81 -20.90 -53.40 5.98
N TYR A 82 -19.76 -53.09 5.37
CA TYR A 82 -19.71 -52.42 4.07
C TYR A 82 -18.35 -52.60 3.41
N LYS A 83 -18.27 -52.25 2.13
CA LYS A 83 -17.01 -52.22 1.38
C LYS A 83 -16.62 -50.77 1.08
N ASP A 84 -15.32 -50.50 1.12
CA ASP A 84 -14.74 -49.18 0.88
C ASP A 84 -13.58 -49.31 -0.11
N ILE A 85 -13.64 -48.55 -1.20
CA ILE A 85 -12.54 -48.43 -2.17
C ILE A 85 -12.09 -46.98 -2.20
N ALA A 86 -10.81 -46.76 -1.94
CA ALA A 86 -10.26 -45.42 -1.89
C ALA A 86 -8.89 -45.35 -2.57
N LEU A 87 -8.65 -44.24 -3.26
CA LEU A 87 -7.39 -43.90 -3.89
C LEU A 87 -6.71 -42.80 -3.06
N TRP A 88 -5.82 -43.18 -2.16
CA TRP A 88 -5.20 -42.29 -1.19
C TRP A 88 -3.93 -41.64 -1.73
N MET A 89 -3.85 -40.32 -1.58
CA MET A 89 -2.65 -39.52 -1.79
C MET A 89 -1.96 -39.28 -0.43
N PRO A 90 -0.74 -39.77 -0.23
CA PRO A 90 0.07 -39.45 0.96
C PRO A 90 0.61 -38.02 0.89
N LEU A 91 0.43 -37.27 1.98
CA LEU A 91 0.82 -35.87 2.13
C LEU A 91 1.69 -35.66 3.36
N ALA A 92 2.74 -34.85 3.23
CA ALA A 92 3.44 -34.23 4.34
C ALA A 92 2.69 -32.95 4.75
N VAL A 93 2.35 -32.83 6.03
CA VAL A 93 1.82 -31.60 6.61
C VAL A 93 2.98 -30.84 7.26
N VAL A 94 3.35 -29.71 6.68
CA VAL A 94 4.50 -28.89 7.08
C VAL A 94 4.02 -27.69 7.89
N ASP A 95 4.70 -27.43 9.01
CA ASP A 95 4.44 -26.26 9.85
C ASP A 95 5.39 -25.12 9.45
N ASN A 96 4.82 -24.05 8.91
CA ASN A 96 5.54 -22.88 8.39
C ASN A 96 5.75 -21.79 9.44
N SER A 97 5.17 -21.93 10.63
CA SER A 97 5.31 -20.93 11.72
C SER A 97 6.72 -20.88 12.32
N LYS A 98 7.61 -21.80 11.93
CA LYS A 98 8.97 -21.93 12.44
C LYS A 98 9.98 -21.43 11.41
N THR A 99 11.13 -20.97 11.90
CA THR A 99 12.24 -20.42 11.09
C THR A 99 12.77 -21.36 10.00
N LEU A 100 12.51 -22.67 10.12
CA LEU A 100 12.74 -23.68 9.09
C LEU A 100 11.47 -24.55 8.98
N PRO A 101 11.00 -24.89 7.76
CA PRO A 101 9.83 -25.75 7.58
C PRO A 101 10.08 -27.15 8.13
N VAL A 102 9.18 -27.66 8.98
CA VAL A 102 9.32 -28.98 9.61
C VAL A 102 8.09 -29.84 9.29
N VAL A 103 8.32 -31.08 8.84
CA VAL A 103 7.26 -32.09 8.68
C VAL A 103 6.67 -32.41 10.05
N LYS A 104 5.42 -32.01 10.27
CA LYS A 104 4.72 -32.21 11.54
C LYS A 104 4.14 -33.61 11.64
N ARG A 105 3.53 -34.10 10.55
CA ARG A 105 2.87 -35.42 10.44
C ARG A 105 2.60 -35.82 8.98
N ILE A 106 2.17 -37.07 8.78
CA ILE A 106 1.70 -37.59 7.50
C ILE A 106 0.17 -37.68 7.50
N ALA A 107 -0.46 -37.16 6.45
CA ALA A 107 -1.88 -37.23 6.21
C ALA A 107 -2.19 -37.99 4.92
N PHE A 108 -3.36 -38.61 4.84
CA PHE A 108 -3.85 -39.31 3.65
C PHE A 108 -5.13 -38.63 3.14
N PHE A 109 -5.09 -38.13 1.92
CA PHE A 109 -6.24 -37.52 1.25
C PHE A 109 -6.78 -38.45 0.16
N PRO A 110 -8.07 -38.83 0.17
CA PRO A 110 -8.62 -39.68 -0.88
C PRO A 110 -8.99 -38.84 -2.11
N LEU A 111 -8.34 -39.10 -3.25
CA LEU A 111 -8.72 -38.52 -4.55
C LEU A 111 -10.11 -39.00 -4.97
N TYR A 112 -10.38 -40.29 -4.75
CA TYR A 112 -11.68 -40.90 -4.84
C TYR A 112 -11.89 -41.81 -3.64
N ILE A 113 -13.11 -41.86 -3.12
CA ILE A 113 -13.54 -42.81 -2.10
C ILE A 113 -14.97 -43.25 -2.40
N ILE A 114 -15.17 -44.56 -2.51
CA ILE A 114 -16.35 -45.18 -3.09
C ILE A 114 -16.81 -46.26 -2.11
N VAL A 115 -18.09 -46.27 -1.78
CA VAL A 115 -18.69 -47.22 -0.83
C VAL A 115 -19.94 -47.86 -1.42
N ASP A 116 -20.31 -49.03 -0.91
CA ASP A 116 -21.54 -49.74 -1.28
C ASP A 116 -22.69 -49.53 -0.29
N ASN A 117 -22.50 -48.63 0.68
CA ASN A 117 -23.47 -48.35 1.73
C ASN A 117 -23.72 -46.84 1.88
N ALA A 118 -24.99 -46.44 1.75
CA ALA A 118 -25.39 -45.03 1.82
C ALA A 118 -25.11 -44.40 3.20
N GLN A 119 -25.22 -45.17 4.28
CA GLN A 119 -25.02 -44.67 5.64
C GLN A 119 -23.57 -44.24 5.88
N THR A 120 -22.61 -45.01 5.36
CA THR A 120 -21.18 -44.67 5.45
C THR A 120 -20.80 -43.57 4.47
N MET A 121 -21.47 -43.49 3.32
CA MET A 121 -21.32 -42.37 2.37
C MET A 121 -21.69 -41.04 3.04
N VAL A 122 -22.89 -40.94 3.60
CA VAL A 122 -23.39 -39.73 4.28
C VAL A 122 -22.49 -39.35 5.45
N THR A 123 -22.17 -40.33 6.31
CA THR A 123 -21.26 -40.11 7.45
C THR A 123 -19.89 -39.58 7.00
N GLY A 124 -19.31 -40.15 5.94
CA GLY A 124 -18.02 -39.71 5.40
C GLY A 124 -18.04 -38.25 4.93
N ARG A 125 -19.08 -37.88 4.18
CA ARG A 125 -19.24 -36.53 3.60
C ARG A 125 -19.53 -35.47 4.66
N GLU A 126 -20.51 -35.73 5.51
CA GLU A 126 -21.04 -34.74 6.43
C GLU A 126 -20.16 -34.55 7.67
N THR A 127 -19.51 -35.62 8.13
CA THR A 127 -18.76 -35.61 9.38
C THR A 127 -17.28 -35.31 9.15
N PHE A 128 -16.69 -35.88 8.10
CA PHE A 128 -15.23 -35.86 7.89
C PHE A 128 -14.80 -35.10 6.63
N GLY A 129 -15.73 -34.63 5.79
CA GLY A 129 -15.38 -33.98 4.53
C GLY A 129 -14.79 -34.91 3.48
N LEU A 130 -15.03 -36.22 3.60
CA LEU A 130 -14.61 -37.21 2.62
C LEU A 130 -15.67 -37.29 1.54
N ALA A 131 -15.30 -36.99 0.29
CA ALA A 131 -16.21 -36.96 -0.85
C ALA A 131 -16.66 -38.36 -1.31
N LYS A 132 -17.22 -39.15 -0.38
CA LYS A 132 -17.70 -40.51 -0.63
C LYS A 132 -18.81 -40.52 -1.67
N GLN A 133 -18.78 -41.53 -2.52
CA GLN A 133 -19.80 -41.79 -3.52
C GLN A 133 -20.23 -43.25 -3.50
N MET A 134 -21.41 -43.53 -4.03
CA MET A 134 -21.90 -44.90 -4.18
C MET A 134 -21.20 -45.61 -5.35
N GLY A 135 -20.89 -46.89 -5.15
CA GLY A 135 -20.38 -47.76 -6.20
C GLY A 135 -20.74 -49.22 -5.97
N TRP A 136 -20.26 -50.06 -6.89
CA TRP A 136 -20.43 -51.51 -6.85
C TRP A 136 -19.09 -52.18 -7.08
N PHE A 137 -18.84 -53.25 -6.33
CA PHE A 137 -17.52 -53.84 -6.25
C PHE A 137 -17.54 -55.35 -6.33
N ASP A 138 -16.56 -55.89 -7.05
CA ASP A 138 -16.11 -57.26 -6.90
C ASP A 138 -14.79 -57.22 -6.13
N ILE A 139 -14.86 -57.50 -4.83
CA ILE A 139 -13.70 -57.59 -3.93
C ILE A 139 -13.63 -59.03 -3.40
N PRO A 140 -12.47 -59.70 -3.54
CA PRO A 140 -12.23 -61.01 -2.95
C PRO A 140 -12.46 -61.01 -1.43
N THR A 141 -13.15 -62.03 -0.92
CA THR A 141 -13.39 -62.20 0.53
C THR A 141 -12.25 -62.89 1.25
N SER A 142 -11.29 -63.45 0.49
CA SER A 142 -10.12 -64.16 1.02
C SER A 142 -8.87 -63.85 0.21
N PRO A 143 -7.72 -63.58 0.86
CA PRO A 143 -6.45 -63.30 0.19
C PRO A 143 -5.96 -64.41 -0.74
N SER A 144 -6.32 -65.67 -0.49
CA SER A 144 -5.95 -66.79 -1.36
C SER A 144 -6.59 -66.73 -2.75
N HIS A 145 -7.66 -65.96 -2.92
CA HIS A 145 -8.38 -65.78 -4.18
C HIS A 145 -8.33 -64.33 -4.69
N ALA A 146 -7.31 -63.57 -4.28
CA ALA A 146 -7.14 -62.16 -4.63
C ALA A 146 -6.69 -61.95 -6.09
N ASN A 147 -7.42 -62.49 -7.06
CA ASN A 147 -7.01 -62.51 -8.47
C ASN A 147 -7.60 -61.36 -9.30
N TYR A 148 -8.75 -60.84 -8.90
CA TYR A 148 -9.48 -59.84 -9.67
C TYR A 148 -10.24 -58.90 -8.74
N PHE A 149 -10.16 -57.61 -9.04
CA PHE A 149 -10.85 -56.54 -8.33
C PHE A 149 -11.53 -55.65 -9.35
N ARG A 150 -12.78 -55.27 -9.09
CA ARG A 150 -13.57 -54.46 -9.99
C ARG A 150 -14.26 -53.33 -9.24
N THR A 151 -14.20 -52.12 -9.80
CA THR A 151 -14.89 -50.95 -9.25
C THR A 151 -15.77 -50.30 -10.31
N GLU A 152 -17.07 -50.22 -10.01
CA GLU A 152 -18.04 -49.50 -10.83
C GLU A 152 -18.62 -48.32 -10.05
N VAL A 153 -18.87 -47.22 -10.77
CA VAL A 153 -19.40 -45.97 -10.22
C VAL A 153 -20.57 -45.48 -11.05
N VAL A 154 -21.29 -44.50 -10.52
CA VAL A 154 -22.25 -43.71 -11.29
C VAL A 154 -21.46 -42.68 -12.11
N GLY A 155 -21.33 -42.88 -13.42
CA GLY A 155 -20.48 -42.05 -14.28
C GLY A 155 -20.99 -41.85 -15.71
N ARG A 156 -20.37 -40.91 -16.43
CA ARG A 156 -20.68 -40.60 -17.84
C ARG A 156 -19.40 -40.42 -18.65
N GLN A 157 -19.45 -40.68 -19.95
CA GLN A 157 -18.28 -40.60 -20.85
C GLN A 157 -18.05 -39.18 -21.38
N SER A 158 -19.09 -38.37 -21.51
CA SER A 158 -19.00 -36.96 -21.91
C SER A 158 -20.17 -36.15 -21.36
N SER A 159 -20.10 -34.82 -21.52
CA SER A 159 -21.19 -33.90 -21.15
C SER A 159 -22.50 -34.17 -21.89
N GLN A 160 -22.47 -34.89 -23.00
CA GLN A 160 -23.62 -35.23 -23.83
C GLN A 160 -24.24 -36.60 -23.51
N THR A 161 -23.61 -37.39 -22.62
CA THR A 161 -24.07 -38.75 -22.26
C THR A 161 -24.78 -38.79 -20.93
N PHE A 162 -25.80 -39.65 -20.81
CA PHE A 162 -26.47 -39.92 -19.54
C PHE A 162 -25.54 -40.63 -18.56
N THR A 163 -25.69 -40.28 -17.29
CA THR A 163 -24.99 -40.97 -16.21
C THR A 163 -25.57 -42.38 -16.02
N ARG A 164 -24.70 -43.38 -15.95
CA ARG A 164 -25.06 -44.79 -15.75
C ARG A 164 -24.03 -45.49 -14.87
N ARG A 165 -24.37 -46.70 -14.38
CA ARG A 165 -23.38 -47.60 -13.77
C ARG A 165 -22.31 -47.92 -14.81
N SER A 166 -21.07 -47.52 -14.52
CA SER A 166 -19.94 -47.59 -15.44
C SER A 166 -18.72 -48.12 -14.71
N LEU A 167 -17.92 -48.90 -15.42
CA LEU A 167 -16.66 -49.43 -14.94
C LEU A 167 -15.63 -48.29 -14.83
N LEU A 168 -15.01 -48.15 -13.66
CA LEU A 168 -13.99 -47.14 -13.39
C LEU A 168 -12.59 -47.73 -13.52
N TRP A 169 -12.31 -48.81 -12.80
CA TRP A 169 -11.04 -49.52 -12.89
C TRP A 169 -11.14 -50.98 -12.47
N GLU A 170 -10.11 -51.72 -12.85
CA GLU A 170 -9.90 -53.14 -12.53
C GLU A 170 -8.46 -53.39 -12.12
N VAL A 171 -8.26 -54.39 -11.25
CA VAL A 171 -6.93 -54.92 -10.92
C VAL A 171 -6.96 -56.43 -11.10
N GLU A 172 -6.15 -56.95 -12.00
CA GLU A 172 -6.12 -58.38 -12.35
C GLU A 172 -4.72 -58.99 -12.21
N LYS A 173 -4.63 -60.20 -11.66
CA LYS A 173 -3.39 -60.94 -11.51
C LYS A 173 -2.96 -61.58 -12.83
N GLN A 174 -1.77 -61.26 -13.32
CA GLN A 174 -1.23 -61.75 -14.59
C GLN A 174 -0.50 -63.11 -14.50
N ASN A 175 -0.06 -63.56 -13.31
CA ASN A 175 0.65 -64.84 -13.11
C ASN A 175 0.50 -65.40 -11.67
N THR A 176 0.52 -66.73 -11.49
CA THR A 176 0.45 -67.42 -10.17
C THR A 176 1.83 -67.59 -9.51
N ALA A 177 2.11 -66.85 -8.43
CA ALA A 177 3.21 -67.16 -7.52
C ALA A 177 2.75 -66.99 -6.05
N ASN A 178 3.29 -67.82 -5.15
CA ASN A 178 3.08 -67.80 -3.70
C ASN A 178 4.37 -67.35 -2.99
N HIS A 179 4.31 -66.43 -2.02
CA HIS A 179 4.37 -66.68 -0.56
C HIS A 179 4.72 -65.42 0.28
N PHE A 180 4.56 -65.58 1.60
CA PHE A 180 4.43 -64.56 2.67
C PHE A 180 5.73 -64.30 3.47
N SER A 181 5.86 -63.11 4.07
CA SER A 181 6.62 -62.90 5.32
C SER A 181 6.11 -61.67 6.12
N THR A 182 6.43 -61.65 7.42
CA THR A 182 5.74 -61.02 8.56
C THR A 182 5.51 -59.49 8.55
N MET A 183 4.65 -59.00 9.46
CA MET A 183 4.23 -57.59 9.65
C MET A 183 5.38 -56.56 9.68
N ARG A 184 6.52 -56.91 10.29
CA ARG A 184 7.66 -56.01 10.43
C ARG A 184 8.38 -55.78 9.10
N ASP A 185 8.44 -56.82 8.26
CA ASP A 185 9.05 -56.75 6.94
C ASP A 185 8.10 -56.09 5.94
N MET A 186 6.79 -56.33 6.06
CA MET A 186 5.78 -55.64 5.24
C MET A 186 5.76 -54.13 5.50
N GLY A 187 5.70 -53.70 6.76
CA GLY A 187 5.67 -52.27 7.10
C GLY A 187 6.94 -51.54 6.67
N LYS A 188 8.11 -52.17 6.84
CA LYS A 188 9.38 -51.63 6.35
C LYS A 188 9.41 -51.55 4.82
N MET A 189 9.02 -52.63 4.14
CA MET A 189 9.00 -52.66 2.68
C MET A 189 8.01 -51.64 2.11
N PHE A 190 6.83 -51.48 2.74
CA PHE A 190 5.81 -50.51 2.35
C PHE A 190 6.30 -49.07 2.52
N VAL A 191 6.89 -48.73 3.67
CA VAL A 191 7.49 -47.41 3.92
C VAL A 191 8.64 -47.12 2.96
N ASP A 192 9.51 -48.12 2.75
CA ASP A 192 10.61 -48.02 1.80
C ASP A 192 10.07 -47.77 0.38
N MET A 193 9.07 -48.50 -0.10
CA MET A 193 8.52 -48.24 -1.44
C MET A 193 7.78 -46.91 -1.56
N LEU A 194 7.10 -46.47 -0.50
CA LEU A 194 6.30 -45.25 -0.53
C LEU A 194 7.17 -43.98 -0.50
N PHE A 195 8.28 -44.00 0.23
CA PHE A 195 9.12 -42.81 0.47
C PHE A 195 10.54 -42.89 -0.11
N LYS A 196 10.91 -44.00 -0.75
CA LYS A 196 12.13 -44.07 -1.56
C LYS A 196 11.96 -43.11 -2.74
N ASP A 197 12.80 -42.08 -2.75
CA ASP A 197 12.77 -40.96 -3.70
C ASP A 197 11.60 -39.98 -3.50
N ALA A 198 11.14 -39.81 -2.25
CA ALA A 198 10.19 -38.77 -1.89
C ALA A 198 10.77 -37.37 -2.22
N PRO A 199 10.04 -36.53 -2.97
CA PRO A 199 10.51 -35.20 -3.33
C PRO A 199 10.52 -34.29 -2.10
N GLY A 200 11.61 -33.54 -1.92
CA GLY A 200 11.65 -32.40 -0.99
C GLY A 200 11.83 -32.71 0.50
N PHE A 201 11.80 -33.97 0.94
CA PHE A 201 11.93 -34.33 2.36
C PHE A 201 12.89 -35.51 2.60
N PRO A 202 13.71 -35.48 3.67
CA PRO A 202 14.43 -36.66 4.13
C PRO A 202 13.46 -37.79 4.52
N THR A 203 13.72 -39.02 4.07
CA THR A 203 12.89 -40.19 4.39
C THR A 203 12.71 -40.39 5.91
N ALA A 204 13.73 -40.06 6.71
CA ALA A 204 13.67 -40.14 8.17
C ALA A 204 12.60 -39.22 8.79
N ASP A 205 12.39 -38.02 8.22
CA ASP A 205 11.40 -37.06 8.70
C ASP A 205 9.98 -37.53 8.36
N LEU A 206 9.79 -38.12 7.18
CA LEU A 206 8.53 -38.74 6.77
C LEU A 206 8.17 -39.95 7.64
N ILE A 207 9.16 -40.80 7.96
CA ILE A 207 9.00 -41.93 8.88
C ILE A 207 8.63 -41.44 10.28
N SER A 208 9.32 -40.39 10.78
CA SER A 208 9.00 -39.78 12.07
C SER A 208 7.57 -39.22 12.09
N GLY A 209 7.16 -38.53 11.02
CA GLY A 209 5.81 -38.00 10.87
C GLY A 209 4.74 -39.09 10.87
N LEU A 210 5.00 -40.22 10.21
CA LEU A 210 4.09 -41.37 10.17
C LEU A 210 3.98 -42.06 11.53
N GLN A 211 5.08 -42.20 12.27
CA GLN A 211 5.12 -42.82 13.60
C GLN A 211 4.44 -41.98 14.69
N LYS A 212 4.42 -40.64 14.53
CA LYS A 212 3.80 -39.72 15.50
C LYS A 212 2.28 -39.78 15.44
N GLN A 213 1.68 -39.75 14.24
CA GLN A 213 0.24 -39.88 14.03
C GLN A 213 -0.11 -39.93 12.53
N GLY A 214 -0.84 -40.95 12.06
CA GLY A 214 -1.48 -40.95 10.74
C GLY A 214 -2.88 -40.34 10.79
N SER A 215 -3.17 -39.35 9.94
CA SER A 215 -4.51 -38.75 9.83
C SER A 215 -5.10 -38.92 8.44
N VAL A 216 -6.43 -38.99 8.38
CA VAL A 216 -7.20 -38.85 7.14
C VAL A 216 -7.59 -37.38 7.01
N LEU A 217 -7.27 -36.80 5.85
CA LEU A 217 -7.58 -35.41 5.50
C LEU A 217 -8.86 -35.37 4.66
N GLY A 218 -9.76 -34.43 4.97
CA GLY A 218 -10.98 -34.19 4.20
C GLY A 218 -11.26 -32.71 4.02
N LEU A 219 -11.83 -32.34 2.86
CA LEU A 219 -12.32 -31.00 2.57
C LEU A 219 -13.84 -31.00 2.73
N LYS A 220 -14.31 -30.61 3.91
CA LYS A 220 -15.73 -30.56 4.24
C LYS A 220 -16.33 -29.29 3.66
N GLN A 221 -17.12 -29.44 2.61
CA GLN A 221 -17.80 -28.33 1.96
C GLN A 221 -19.21 -28.67 1.47
N PHE A 222 -20.10 -27.69 1.57
CA PHE A 222 -21.47 -27.78 1.07
C PHE A 222 -21.75 -26.62 0.13
N ARG A 223 -22.36 -26.92 -1.02
CA ARG A 223 -22.71 -25.91 -2.03
C ARG A 223 -23.81 -24.98 -1.49
N SER A 224 -23.68 -23.69 -1.73
CA SER A 224 -24.72 -22.72 -1.38
C SER A 224 -25.95 -22.90 -2.28
N CYS A 225 -27.14 -22.81 -1.68
CA CYS A 225 -28.41 -22.83 -2.41
C CYS A 225 -28.76 -21.48 -3.07
N THR A 226 -28.16 -20.38 -2.61
CA THR A 226 -28.39 -19.02 -3.15
C THR A 226 -27.34 -18.62 -4.18
N HIS A 227 -26.14 -19.18 -4.08
CA HIS A 227 -25.00 -18.89 -4.94
C HIS A 227 -24.37 -20.22 -5.38
N PRO A 228 -24.87 -20.85 -6.46
CA PRO A 228 -24.54 -22.23 -6.82
C PRO A 228 -23.05 -22.46 -7.09
N GLU A 229 -22.27 -21.42 -7.36
CA GLU A 229 -20.83 -21.42 -7.54
C GLU A 229 -20.02 -21.38 -6.23
N LYS A 230 -20.66 -21.05 -5.10
CA LYS A 230 -20.00 -20.90 -3.79
C LYS A 230 -20.30 -22.06 -2.84
N ALA A 231 -19.50 -22.18 -1.77
CA ALA A 231 -19.81 -23.02 -0.63
C ALA A 231 -20.49 -22.20 0.48
N CYS A 232 -21.51 -22.77 1.15
CA CYS A 232 -22.14 -22.20 2.36
C CYS A 232 -21.47 -22.66 3.66
N TYR A 233 -20.55 -23.62 3.55
CA TYR A 233 -19.65 -24.09 4.61
C TYR A 233 -18.43 -24.68 3.90
N GLN A 234 -17.22 -24.37 4.39
CA GLN A 234 -15.99 -24.94 3.90
C GLN A 234 -14.95 -25.02 5.03
N SER A 235 -14.34 -26.18 5.18
CA SER A 235 -13.43 -26.50 6.28
C SER A 235 -12.50 -27.65 5.91
N ILE A 236 -11.25 -27.61 6.39
CA ILE A 236 -10.30 -28.72 6.29
C ILE A 236 -10.38 -29.50 7.61
N ILE A 237 -10.72 -30.78 7.51
CA ILE A 237 -10.89 -31.68 8.65
C ILE A 237 -9.77 -32.73 8.63
N GLU A 238 -9.09 -32.87 9.74
CA GLU A 238 -8.13 -33.94 9.98
C GLU A 238 -8.64 -34.92 11.02
N THR A 239 -8.66 -36.20 10.65
CA THR A 239 -9.20 -37.26 11.51
C THR A 239 -8.12 -38.28 11.82
N PRO A 240 -7.64 -38.37 13.07
CA PRO A 240 -6.70 -39.39 13.46
C PRO A 240 -7.27 -40.80 13.32
N VAL A 241 -6.47 -41.72 12.76
CA VAL A 241 -6.83 -43.14 12.65
C VAL A 241 -5.84 -43.96 13.46
N VAL A 242 -6.36 -44.84 14.33
CA VAL A 242 -5.56 -45.71 15.18
C VAL A 242 -5.79 -47.16 14.78
N VAL A 243 -4.74 -47.88 14.42
CA VAL A 243 -4.77 -49.34 14.32
C VAL A 243 -4.75 -49.90 15.74
N ASN A 244 -5.86 -50.49 16.18
CA ASN A 244 -5.95 -51.07 17.52
C ASN A 244 -5.27 -52.43 17.56
N ASP A 245 -5.61 -53.29 16.59
CA ASP A 245 -5.08 -54.65 16.48
C ASP A 245 -4.78 -54.94 15.01
N PHE A 246 -3.57 -55.43 14.72
CA PHE A 246 -3.27 -56.10 13.46
C PHE A 246 -3.50 -57.59 13.64
N LEU A 247 -4.35 -58.18 12.81
CA LEU A 247 -4.75 -59.58 12.93
C LEU A 247 -3.87 -60.48 12.06
N GLU A 248 -3.74 -60.16 10.77
CA GLU A 248 -2.97 -60.93 9.79
C GLU A 248 -2.63 -60.08 8.57
N GLY A 249 -1.70 -60.52 7.73
CA GLY A 249 -1.42 -59.86 6.45
C GLY A 249 -0.33 -60.53 5.64
N GLY A 250 -0.15 -60.09 4.39
CA GLY A 250 0.81 -60.65 3.47
C GLY A 250 1.08 -59.80 2.22
N TYR A 251 2.07 -60.26 1.46
CA TYR A 251 2.45 -59.68 0.18
C TYR A 251 1.76 -60.41 -0.98
N LEU A 252 1.18 -59.67 -1.94
CA LEU A 252 0.53 -60.24 -3.11
C LEU A 252 1.45 -60.34 -4.34
N GLY A 253 2.61 -59.65 -4.33
CA GLY A 253 3.54 -59.59 -5.46
C GLY A 253 3.35 -58.37 -6.36
N ASN A 254 4.16 -58.29 -7.43
CA ASN A 254 4.19 -57.23 -8.45
C ASN A 254 3.59 -57.65 -9.80
N ASN A 255 2.78 -58.71 -9.80
CA ASN A 255 2.21 -59.32 -11.01
C ASN A 255 0.76 -58.89 -11.28
N TYR A 256 0.32 -57.75 -10.75
CA TYR A 256 -1.02 -57.24 -11.01
C TYR A 256 -1.00 -56.20 -12.12
N GLN A 257 -2.02 -56.22 -12.97
CA GLN A 257 -2.29 -55.19 -13.96
C GLN A 257 -3.43 -54.32 -13.45
N PHE A 258 -3.17 -53.03 -13.29
CA PHE A 258 -4.20 -52.02 -13.07
C PHE A 258 -4.66 -51.47 -14.42
N THR A 259 -5.97 -51.41 -14.62
CA THR A 259 -6.61 -50.87 -15.82
C THR A 259 -7.62 -49.81 -15.39
N VAL A 260 -7.44 -48.57 -15.84
CA VAL A 260 -8.40 -47.47 -15.66
C VAL A 260 -9.19 -47.26 -16.95
N HIS A 261 -10.48 -47.02 -16.82
CA HIS A 261 -11.41 -46.79 -17.92
C HIS A 261 -11.76 -45.31 -18.01
N ASP A 262 -11.89 -44.81 -19.24
CA ASP A 262 -12.15 -43.40 -19.48
C ASP A 262 -13.59 -42.99 -19.11
N LEU A 263 -13.71 -42.11 -18.12
CA LEU A 263 -14.96 -41.55 -17.63
C LEU A 263 -14.77 -40.06 -17.36
N ALA A 264 -15.50 -39.21 -18.06
CA ALA A 264 -15.46 -37.76 -17.87
C ALA A 264 -15.87 -37.30 -16.45
N THR A 265 -16.61 -38.11 -15.70
CA THR A 265 -16.90 -37.82 -14.28
C THR A 265 -15.76 -38.17 -13.32
N HIS A 266 -14.84 -39.03 -13.76
CA HIS A 266 -13.71 -39.52 -12.98
C HIS A 266 -12.41 -39.52 -13.81
N PRO A 267 -11.95 -38.37 -14.32
CA PRO A 267 -10.86 -38.30 -15.29
C PRO A 267 -9.48 -38.50 -14.61
N LEU A 268 -9.23 -39.71 -14.08
CA LEU A 268 -8.10 -40.00 -13.21
C LEU A 268 -6.74 -39.71 -13.88
N GLN A 269 -6.62 -40.01 -15.17
CA GLN A 269 -5.43 -39.73 -15.95
C GLN A 269 -5.19 -38.22 -16.09
N GLU A 270 -6.25 -37.42 -16.22
CA GLU A 270 -6.17 -35.96 -16.30
C GLU A 270 -5.78 -35.36 -14.95
N ILE A 271 -6.42 -35.78 -13.85
CA ILE A 271 -6.24 -35.14 -12.54
C ILE A 271 -4.99 -35.61 -11.79
N ALA A 272 -4.59 -36.87 -11.93
CA ALA A 272 -3.51 -37.46 -11.13
C ALA A 272 -2.41 -38.11 -12.00
N GLY A 273 -2.64 -38.25 -13.32
CA GLY A 273 -1.66 -38.86 -14.22
C GLY A 273 -1.55 -40.38 -14.09
N VAL A 274 -2.45 -41.02 -13.35
CA VAL A 274 -2.46 -42.49 -13.22
C VAL A 274 -2.95 -43.11 -14.52
N GLN A 275 -2.15 -44.02 -15.07
CA GLN A 275 -2.43 -44.75 -16.31
C GLN A 275 -2.50 -46.26 -16.05
N ASN A 276 -2.87 -47.02 -17.08
CA ASN A 276 -2.77 -48.48 -17.08
C ASN A 276 -1.32 -48.88 -16.80
N GLN A 277 -1.10 -49.67 -15.76
CA GLN A 277 0.24 -49.99 -15.28
C GLN A 277 0.27 -51.32 -14.53
N LYS A 278 1.46 -51.91 -14.45
CA LYS A 278 1.69 -53.00 -13.50
C LYS A 278 1.78 -52.42 -12.10
N THR A 279 1.23 -53.14 -11.13
CA THR A 279 1.18 -52.69 -9.74
C THR A 279 1.58 -53.81 -8.78
N THR A 280 2.07 -53.36 -7.63
CA THR A 280 2.43 -54.20 -6.50
C THR A 280 1.34 -54.15 -5.45
N GLY A 281 0.98 -55.32 -4.90
CA GLY A 281 -0.15 -55.47 -3.97
C GLY A 281 0.24 -56.01 -2.59
N PHE A 282 -0.50 -55.59 -1.57
CA PHE A 282 -0.43 -56.07 -0.19
C PHE A 282 -1.82 -56.35 0.34
N TRP A 283 -1.92 -57.18 1.36
CA TRP A 283 -3.16 -57.32 2.11
C TRP A 283 -2.90 -57.38 3.59
N PHE A 284 -3.85 -56.91 4.39
CA PHE A 284 -3.83 -57.07 5.84
C PHE A 284 -5.23 -56.96 6.43
N ARG A 285 -5.42 -57.55 7.60
CA ARG A 285 -6.65 -57.50 8.37
C ARG A 285 -6.38 -56.81 9.69
N ALA A 286 -7.19 -55.82 10.04
CA ALA A 286 -7.01 -55.03 11.26
C ALA A 286 -8.31 -54.55 11.89
N ASN A 287 -8.24 -54.23 13.18
CA ASN A 287 -9.23 -53.44 13.89
C ASN A 287 -8.72 -52.00 14.00
N LEU A 288 -9.56 -51.01 13.69
CA LEU A 288 -9.19 -49.61 13.64
C LEU A 288 -10.18 -48.74 14.44
N THR A 289 -9.71 -47.61 14.93
CA THR A 289 -10.56 -46.54 15.46
C THR A 289 -10.35 -45.28 14.65
N MET A 290 -11.42 -44.77 14.03
CA MET A 290 -11.44 -43.39 13.54
C MET A 290 -11.85 -42.48 14.70
N LYS A 291 -10.92 -41.64 15.15
CA LYS A 291 -11.15 -40.71 16.26
C LYS A 291 -12.06 -39.56 15.83
N ASN A 292 -12.30 -38.62 16.74
CA ASN A 292 -13.03 -37.42 16.39
C ASN A 292 -12.22 -36.57 15.40
N GLY A 293 -12.91 -36.02 14.40
CA GLY A 293 -12.31 -35.10 13.45
C GLY A 293 -11.97 -33.76 14.10
N GLN A 294 -10.87 -33.16 13.67
CA GLN A 294 -10.40 -31.85 14.11
C GLN A 294 -10.47 -30.89 12.93
N GLU A 295 -11.10 -29.74 13.13
CA GLU A 295 -11.07 -28.64 12.18
C GLU A 295 -9.70 -27.96 12.31
N VAL A 296 -8.87 -28.10 11.27
CA VAL A 296 -7.52 -27.50 11.24
C VAL A 296 -7.52 -26.16 10.51
N TRP A 297 -8.52 -25.93 9.66
CA TRP A 297 -8.81 -24.65 9.05
C TRP A 297 -10.31 -24.57 8.74
N ARG A 298 -10.88 -23.38 8.84
CA ARG A 298 -12.25 -23.09 8.42
C ARG A 298 -12.27 -21.77 7.66
N SER A 299 -12.98 -21.75 6.53
CA SER A 299 -13.30 -20.48 5.87
C SER A 299 -14.02 -19.58 6.87
N SER A 300 -13.51 -18.36 7.04
CA SER A 300 -14.06 -17.30 7.87
C SER A 300 -15.39 -16.74 7.34
N GLN A 301 -16.22 -17.58 6.72
CA GLN A 301 -17.65 -17.33 6.71
C GLN A 301 -18.17 -17.58 8.12
N ASN A 302 -18.04 -16.54 8.96
CA ASN A 302 -18.98 -16.25 10.01
C ASN A 302 -20.38 -16.26 9.38
N ASN A 303 -21.00 -17.44 9.34
CA ASN A 303 -22.42 -17.61 9.09
C ASN A 303 -23.18 -17.31 10.39
N THR A 304 -22.84 -16.19 11.01
CA THR A 304 -23.78 -15.36 11.74
C THR A 304 -24.43 -14.48 10.69
N TYR A 305 -25.70 -14.14 10.87
CA TYR A 305 -26.24 -12.91 10.30
C TYR A 305 -25.50 -11.75 10.99
N GLU A 306 -24.20 -11.62 10.73
CA GLU A 306 -23.34 -10.62 11.35
C GLU A 306 -23.71 -9.30 10.68
N LYS A 307 -24.38 -8.48 11.48
CA LYS A 307 -24.63 -7.07 11.22
C LYS A 307 -23.35 -6.49 10.60
N HIS A 308 -23.47 -5.86 9.43
CA HIS A 308 -22.36 -5.14 8.80
C HIS A 308 -21.64 -4.33 9.87
N LYS A 309 -20.31 -4.42 9.96
CA LYS A 309 -19.57 -3.68 10.97
C LYS A 309 -19.63 -2.20 10.61
N ARG A 310 -20.24 -1.39 11.45
CA ARG A 310 -20.46 0.04 11.20
C ARG A 310 -19.21 0.84 11.52
N ILE A 311 -18.69 1.56 10.54
CA ILE A 311 -17.46 2.34 10.65
C ILE A 311 -17.81 3.83 10.55
N ALA A 312 -17.56 4.56 11.64
CA ALA A 312 -17.65 6.01 11.67
C ALA A 312 -16.28 6.62 11.33
N ILE A 313 -16.17 7.28 10.18
CA ILE A 313 -14.96 7.98 9.76
C ILE A 313 -15.13 9.48 10.05
N LEU A 314 -14.24 10.03 10.88
CA LEU A 314 -14.27 11.43 11.28
C LEU A 314 -13.26 12.23 10.44
N GLY A 315 -13.78 13.12 9.59
CA GLY A 315 -13.02 13.96 8.67
C GLY A 315 -13.01 13.41 7.23
N GLY A 316 -13.14 14.31 6.24
CA GLY A 316 -13.21 13.98 4.81
C GLY A 316 -11.91 14.23 4.03
N GLY A 317 -10.75 14.11 4.69
CA GLY A 317 -9.43 14.30 4.06
C GLY A 317 -8.92 13.06 3.30
N MET A 318 -7.77 13.20 2.63
CA MET A 318 -7.20 12.15 1.78
C MET A 318 -7.01 10.80 2.49
N SER A 319 -6.54 10.80 3.74
CA SER A 319 -6.31 9.58 4.52
C SER A 319 -7.62 8.86 4.86
N SER A 320 -8.63 9.60 5.31
CA SER A 320 -9.98 9.08 5.55
C SER A 320 -10.62 8.48 4.31
N LEU A 321 -10.54 9.19 3.18
CA LEU A 321 -11.11 8.72 1.92
C LEU A 321 -10.36 7.51 1.36
N THR A 322 -9.05 7.41 1.62
CA THR A 322 -8.26 6.23 1.28
C THR A 322 -8.72 5.03 2.11
N ALA A 323 -8.89 5.19 3.42
CA ALA A 323 -9.40 4.11 4.28
C ALA A 323 -10.80 3.66 3.83
N ALA A 324 -11.71 4.61 3.56
CA ALA A 324 -13.03 4.32 3.03
C ALA A 324 -12.97 3.58 1.68
N TYR A 325 -12.04 3.96 0.79
CA TYR A 325 -11.89 3.35 -0.52
C TYR A 325 -11.43 1.90 -0.45
N GLU A 326 -10.44 1.60 0.39
CA GLU A 326 -9.95 0.22 0.55
C GLU A 326 -10.96 -0.67 1.30
N LEU A 327 -11.65 -0.14 2.32
CA LEU A 327 -12.65 -0.89 3.09
C LEU A 327 -13.94 -1.15 2.29
N SER A 328 -14.30 -0.24 1.38
CA SER A 328 -15.46 -0.40 0.48
C SER A 328 -15.16 -1.19 -0.79
N ASP A 329 -13.98 -1.82 -0.90
CA ASP A 329 -13.64 -2.63 -2.06
C ASP A 329 -14.76 -3.67 -2.35
N PRO A 330 -15.16 -3.88 -3.62
CA PRO A 330 -16.26 -4.80 -3.96
C PRO A 330 -16.11 -6.22 -3.41
N ALA A 331 -14.89 -6.70 -3.17
CA ALA A 331 -14.64 -8.00 -2.55
C ALA A 331 -15.12 -8.07 -1.08
N ARG A 332 -15.40 -6.91 -0.45
CA ARG A 332 -15.68 -6.75 0.99
C ARG A 332 -16.85 -5.81 1.28
N LYS A 333 -17.58 -5.38 0.25
CA LYS A 333 -18.69 -4.42 0.39
C LYS A 333 -19.77 -4.86 1.39
N ASP A 334 -19.93 -6.16 1.60
CA ASP A 334 -20.94 -6.75 2.48
C ASP A 334 -20.43 -6.88 3.94
N ASN A 335 -19.19 -6.46 4.23
CA ASN A 335 -18.58 -6.56 5.56
C ASN A 335 -18.77 -5.28 6.40
N TYR A 336 -18.91 -4.11 5.76
CA TYR A 336 -18.81 -2.81 6.42
C TYR A 336 -19.89 -1.82 5.98
N ASP A 337 -20.50 -1.14 6.95
CA ASP A 337 -21.34 0.04 6.73
C ASP A 337 -20.54 1.29 7.06
N ILE A 338 -20.08 2.01 6.05
CA ILE A 338 -19.12 3.13 6.22
C ILE A 338 -19.86 4.47 6.13
N THR A 339 -19.69 5.31 7.16
CA THR A 339 -20.20 6.70 7.18
C THR A 339 -19.08 7.68 7.44
N VAL A 340 -18.91 8.68 6.57
CA VAL A 340 -17.94 9.77 6.69
C VAL A 340 -18.63 11.02 7.22
N TYR A 341 -18.21 11.51 8.39
CA TYR A 341 -18.70 12.74 9.01
C TYR A 341 -17.69 13.87 8.79
N LEU A 342 -18.18 15.03 8.34
CA LEU A 342 -17.34 16.20 8.10
C LEU A 342 -18.11 17.52 8.24
N PRO A 343 -17.46 18.61 8.68
CA PRO A 343 -18.05 19.93 8.65
C PRO A 343 -18.19 20.44 7.20
N GLY A 344 -19.09 21.41 7.02
CA GLY A 344 -19.29 22.08 5.73
C GLY A 344 -19.77 21.16 4.61
N TRP A 345 -19.50 21.55 3.37
CA TRP A 345 -20.19 21.02 2.19
C TRP A 345 -19.29 20.26 1.20
N ARG A 346 -17.97 20.21 1.43
CA ARG A 346 -17.01 19.63 0.48
C ARG A 346 -15.95 18.75 1.11
N LEU A 347 -15.45 17.80 0.32
CA LEU A 347 -14.37 16.88 0.71
C LEU A 347 -12.98 17.48 0.43
N GLY A 348 -11.96 16.81 0.96
CA GLY A 348 -10.57 17.01 0.61
C GLY A 348 -9.69 17.48 1.77
N GLY A 349 -10.28 18.02 2.84
CA GLY A 349 -9.53 18.56 3.97
C GLY A 349 -8.50 19.59 3.49
N LYS A 350 -7.22 19.39 3.83
CA LYS A 350 -6.11 20.26 3.37
C LYS A 350 -5.93 20.29 1.84
N GLY A 351 -6.49 19.34 1.10
CA GLY A 351 -6.46 19.31 -0.36
C GLY A 351 -7.73 19.88 -1.02
N ALA A 352 -8.68 20.42 -0.25
CA ALA A 352 -9.93 20.91 -0.80
C ALA A 352 -9.72 22.07 -1.78
N SER A 353 -10.53 22.10 -2.84
CA SER A 353 -10.62 23.22 -3.78
C SER A 353 -12.09 23.55 -4.05
N GLY A 354 -12.36 24.75 -4.56
CA GLY A 354 -13.72 25.19 -4.92
C GLY A 354 -13.76 25.86 -6.28
N ARG A 355 -14.95 25.89 -6.90
CA ARG A 355 -15.25 26.60 -8.13
C ARG A 355 -16.09 27.83 -7.82
N ASN A 356 -15.51 29.01 -8.01
CA ASN A 356 -16.19 30.27 -7.73
C ASN A 356 -16.98 30.73 -8.97
N ARG A 357 -18.27 30.34 -9.02
CA ARG A 357 -19.22 30.72 -10.08
C ARG A 357 -19.28 32.23 -10.31
N LYS A 358 -19.28 33.03 -9.24
CA LYS A 358 -19.37 34.51 -9.30
C LYS A 358 -18.13 35.14 -9.95
N MET A 359 -17.02 34.42 -10.00
CA MET A 359 -15.74 34.90 -10.52
C MET A 359 -15.31 34.15 -11.79
N GLY A 360 -16.24 33.58 -12.55
CA GLY A 360 -15.95 32.88 -13.81
C GLY A 360 -15.43 31.46 -13.62
N ASP A 361 -16.02 30.72 -12.68
CA ASP A 361 -15.64 29.35 -12.33
C ASP A 361 -14.17 29.17 -11.92
N ARG A 362 -13.58 30.23 -11.35
CA ARG A 362 -12.20 30.20 -10.85
C ARG A 362 -12.00 29.05 -9.88
N ILE A 363 -10.91 28.34 -10.04
CA ILE A 363 -10.47 27.30 -9.11
C ILE A 363 -9.84 28.02 -7.92
N GLU A 364 -10.39 27.84 -6.72
CA GLU A 364 -9.91 28.40 -5.47
C GLU A 364 -9.38 27.27 -4.59
N GLU A 365 -8.05 27.13 -4.52
CA GLU A 365 -7.39 26.05 -3.81
C GLU A 365 -7.19 26.37 -2.32
N HIS A 366 -7.21 25.33 -1.48
CA HIS A 366 -6.73 25.46 -0.09
C HIS A 366 -5.25 25.87 -0.02
N GLY A 367 -4.45 25.43 -0.99
CA GLY A 367 -3.03 25.73 -1.08
C GLY A 367 -2.44 25.26 -2.41
N LEU A 368 -1.18 25.58 -2.66
CA LEU A 368 -0.50 25.06 -3.84
C LEU A 368 -0.21 23.57 -3.65
N HIS A 369 -0.94 22.73 -4.38
CA HIS A 369 -0.75 21.28 -4.38
C HIS A 369 -0.12 20.80 -5.67
N VAL A 370 0.91 19.99 -5.55
CA VAL A 370 1.55 19.27 -6.65
C VAL A 370 1.80 17.83 -6.23
N TRP A 371 1.84 16.91 -7.19
CA TRP A 371 2.13 15.50 -6.92
C TRP A 371 3.54 15.18 -7.37
N TYR A 372 4.38 14.63 -6.50
CA TYR A 372 5.71 14.21 -6.90
C TYR A 372 5.66 12.84 -7.59
N GLY A 373 6.49 12.63 -8.61
CA GLY A 373 6.52 11.38 -9.35
C GLY A 373 6.98 10.14 -8.57
N PHE A 374 7.33 10.29 -7.29
CA PHE A 374 7.62 9.16 -6.39
C PHE A 374 6.44 8.80 -5.48
N TYR A 375 5.30 9.51 -5.56
CA TYR A 375 4.10 9.24 -4.75
C TYR A 375 3.38 7.97 -5.23
N ASP A 376 4.04 6.83 -5.09
CA ASP A 376 3.60 5.55 -5.65
C ASP A 376 2.27 5.09 -5.07
N ASN A 377 2.06 5.23 -3.77
CA ASN A 377 0.80 4.81 -3.16
C ASN A 377 -0.34 5.72 -3.62
N ALA A 378 -0.13 7.04 -3.67
CA ALA A 378 -1.14 7.98 -4.13
C ALA A 378 -1.48 7.78 -5.62
N PHE A 379 -0.48 7.61 -6.49
CA PHE A 379 -0.72 7.36 -7.91
C PHE A 379 -1.39 6.01 -8.15
N ARG A 380 -1.00 4.95 -7.43
CA ARG A 380 -1.65 3.64 -7.52
C ARG A 380 -3.13 3.72 -7.11
N LEU A 381 -3.42 4.43 -6.02
CA LEU A 381 -4.79 4.67 -5.56
C LEU A 381 -5.60 5.43 -6.61
N ILE A 382 -5.09 6.55 -7.13
CA ILE A 382 -5.86 7.36 -8.08
C ILE A 382 -6.05 6.64 -9.42
N GLN A 383 -5.08 5.84 -9.85
CA GLN A 383 -5.22 4.99 -11.03
C GLN A 383 -6.35 3.96 -10.89
N ARG A 384 -6.41 3.26 -9.75
CA ARG A 384 -7.52 2.35 -9.43
C ARG A 384 -8.84 3.10 -9.36
N CYS A 385 -8.87 4.27 -8.72
CA CYS A 385 -10.07 5.08 -8.59
C CYS A 385 -10.62 5.53 -9.96
N TYR A 386 -9.79 6.04 -10.86
CA TYR A 386 -10.22 6.41 -12.22
C TYR A 386 -10.71 5.21 -13.02
N LYS A 387 -10.04 4.04 -12.87
CA LYS A 387 -10.48 2.78 -13.48
C LYS A 387 -11.87 2.37 -12.99
N ASP A 388 -12.09 2.42 -11.68
CA ASP A 388 -13.37 2.04 -11.06
C ASP A 388 -14.48 3.02 -11.35
N ASN A 389 -14.15 4.30 -11.55
CA ASN A 389 -15.13 5.30 -11.91
C ASN A 389 -15.72 5.03 -13.31
N ASN A 390 -14.90 4.47 -14.22
CA ASN A 390 -15.29 4.02 -15.56
C ASN A 390 -16.06 5.11 -16.34
N ARG A 391 -15.51 6.34 -16.34
CA ARG A 391 -16.12 7.48 -17.03
C ARG A 391 -16.11 7.28 -18.54
N VAL A 392 -17.11 7.84 -19.22
CA VAL A 392 -17.20 7.79 -20.69
C VAL A 392 -16.01 8.54 -21.34
N PRO A 393 -15.53 8.11 -22.52
CA PRO A 393 -14.37 8.73 -23.17
C PRO A 393 -14.50 10.23 -23.46
N GLN A 394 -15.73 10.76 -23.58
CA GLN A 394 -16.01 12.18 -23.83
C GLN A 394 -15.85 13.04 -22.56
N HIS A 395 -15.76 12.44 -21.38
CA HIS A 395 -15.56 13.19 -20.13
C HIS A 395 -14.21 13.92 -20.16
N PRO A 396 -14.12 15.21 -19.76
CA PRO A 396 -12.88 16.01 -19.86
C PRO A 396 -11.65 15.37 -19.19
N PHE A 397 -11.90 14.62 -18.12
CA PHE A 397 -10.91 13.86 -17.35
C PHE A 397 -11.37 12.41 -17.18
N ALA A 398 -11.52 11.68 -18.29
CA ALA A 398 -11.96 10.30 -18.27
C ALA A 398 -10.89 9.37 -17.65
N THR A 399 -9.61 9.69 -17.88
CA THR A 399 -8.47 8.92 -17.33
C THR A 399 -7.55 9.79 -16.47
N TRP A 400 -6.77 9.15 -15.59
CA TRP A 400 -5.81 9.87 -14.76
C TRP A 400 -4.72 10.57 -15.61
N GLN A 401 -4.35 10.01 -16.77
CA GLN A 401 -3.37 10.64 -17.66
C GLN A 401 -3.89 11.94 -18.29
N GLN A 402 -5.21 12.08 -18.46
CA GLN A 402 -5.81 13.36 -18.87
C GLN A 402 -5.88 14.34 -17.71
N ALA A 403 -5.94 13.84 -16.48
CA ALA A 403 -6.09 14.62 -15.27
C ALA A 403 -4.77 15.22 -14.75
N PHE A 404 -3.62 14.64 -15.11
CA PHE A 404 -2.30 15.06 -14.67
C PHE A 404 -1.34 15.34 -15.84
N THR A 405 -0.55 16.40 -15.73
CA THR A 405 0.49 16.78 -16.71
C THR A 405 1.86 16.83 -16.05
N LYS A 406 2.88 16.29 -16.73
CA LYS A 406 4.27 16.30 -16.28
C LYS A 406 4.83 17.73 -16.18
N GLN A 407 5.59 18.02 -15.13
CA GLN A 407 6.31 19.28 -14.92
C GLN A 407 7.75 18.97 -14.50
N SER A 408 8.71 19.33 -15.37
CA SER A 408 10.13 19.03 -15.17
C SER A 408 11.02 20.27 -15.19
N TYR A 409 10.46 21.45 -15.46
CA TYR A 409 11.19 22.72 -15.44
C TYR A 409 10.95 23.49 -14.14
N PHE A 410 12.03 23.84 -13.44
CA PHE A 410 12.01 24.51 -12.14
C PHE A 410 12.96 25.70 -12.11
N ILE A 411 12.61 26.68 -11.28
CA ILE A 411 13.48 27.82 -10.97
C ILE A 411 13.70 27.85 -9.46
N LEU A 412 14.94 27.64 -9.01
CA LEU A 412 15.30 27.91 -7.63
C LEU A 412 16.03 29.25 -7.54
N ASN A 413 15.80 30.01 -6.48
CA ASN A 413 16.38 31.33 -6.34
C ASN A 413 17.44 31.33 -5.25
N GLU A 414 18.64 31.77 -5.61
CA GLU A 414 19.73 32.05 -4.68
C GLU A 414 19.72 33.53 -4.35
N ASN A 415 19.84 33.87 -3.05
CA ASN A 415 20.12 35.24 -2.63
C ASN A 415 21.61 35.35 -2.31
N HIS A 416 22.36 36.09 -3.13
CA HIS A 416 23.77 36.35 -2.86
C HIS A 416 24.01 37.85 -2.70
N LYS A 417 24.36 38.27 -1.48
CA LYS A 417 24.60 39.68 -1.13
C LYS A 417 23.44 40.62 -1.54
N GLY A 418 22.20 40.17 -1.35
CA GLY A 418 20.99 40.94 -1.69
C GLY A 418 20.58 40.87 -3.16
N ARG A 419 21.34 40.16 -4.01
CA ARG A 419 21.00 39.92 -5.42
C ARG A 419 20.40 38.54 -5.61
N TRP A 420 19.28 38.47 -6.31
CA TRP A 420 18.64 37.21 -6.68
C TRP A 420 19.24 36.62 -7.95
N VAL A 421 19.61 35.34 -7.91
CA VAL A 421 20.14 34.57 -9.05
C VAL A 421 19.21 33.39 -9.33
N LYS A 422 18.70 33.29 -10.57
CA LYS A 422 17.78 32.22 -11.01
C LYS A 422 18.57 30.96 -11.42
N TRP A 423 18.41 29.88 -10.67
CA TRP A 423 18.88 28.55 -11.05
C TRP A 423 17.80 27.89 -11.88
N ARG A 424 17.95 27.97 -13.20
CA ARG A 424 17.09 27.26 -14.15
C ARG A 424 17.50 25.79 -14.18
N MET A 425 16.55 24.92 -13.87
CA MET A 425 16.79 23.48 -13.79
C MET A 425 15.73 22.76 -14.61
N ARG A 426 16.18 21.82 -15.44
CA ARG A 426 15.30 20.90 -16.16
C ARG A 426 15.66 19.49 -15.71
N PHE A 427 14.79 18.88 -14.92
CA PHE A 427 14.93 17.49 -14.54
C PHE A 427 14.62 16.60 -15.74
N ARG A 428 15.33 15.48 -15.83
CA ARG A 428 15.12 14.51 -16.90
C ARG A 428 13.86 13.69 -16.61
N GLU A 429 13.02 13.58 -17.61
CA GLU A 429 11.88 12.65 -17.61
C GLU A 429 12.34 11.24 -17.96
N ASN A 430 11.59 10.24 -17.49
CA ASN A 430 11.81 8.83 -17.82
C ASN A 430 10.50 8.16 -18.25
N ASP A 431 10.59 6.92 -18.73
CA ASP A 431 9.43 6.16 -19.23
C ASP A 431 8.69 5.41 -18.13
N LEU A 432 9.14 5.54 -16.87
CA LEU A 432 8.48 4.91 -15.72
C LEU A 432 7.16 5.61 -15.42
N VAL A 433 6.20 4.84 -14.95
CA VAL A 433 4.88 5.33 -14.54
C VAL A 433 4.77 5.23 -13.02
N PRO A 434 4.45 6.32 -12.30
CA PRO A 434 4.28 6.25 -10.86
C PRO A 434 3.14 5.30 -10.50
N GLY A 435 3.28 4.53 -9.42
CA GLY A 435 2.22 3.64 -8.91
C GLY A 435 2.05 2.27 -9.58
N ILE A 436 2.89 1.89 -10.57
CA ILE A 436 2.89 0.54 -11.17
C ILE A 436 3.86 -0.41 -10.46
N ASP A 437 5.14 -0.05 -10.36
CA ASP A 437 6.16 -0.87 -9.68
C ASP A 437 6.91 -0.04 -8.63
N PRO A 438 7.06 -0.50 -7.37
CA PRO A 438 7.66 0.31 -6.30
C PRO A 438 9.12 0.70 -6.57
N LEU A 439 9.91 -0.15 -7.22
CA LEU A 439 11.36 0.00 -7.28
C LEU A 439 11.97 -0.54 -8.58
N GLU A 440 12.11 0.33 -9.59
CA GLU A 440 12.93 0.05 -10.77
C GLU A 440 14.23 0.87 -10.84
N MET A 441 14.39 1.93 -10.03
CA MET A 441 15.59 2.77 -10.04
C MET A 441 16.53 2.50 -8.86
N ASN A 442 17.81 2.31 -9.16
CA ASN A 442 18.90 2.18 -8.18
C ASN A 442 19.50 3.56 -7.85
N LEU A 443 20.15 3.70 -6.68
CA LEU A 443 20.85 4.94 -6.26
C LEU A 443 21.82 5.43 -7.33
N TRP A 444 22.54 4.51 -7.95
CA TRP A 444 23.60 4.81 -8.90
C TRP A 444 23.08 5.55 -10.13
N SER A 445 21.82 5.38 -10.50
CA SER A 445 21.16 6.12 -11.57
C SER A 445 20.96 7.59 -11.22
N GLY A 446 20.43 7.86 -10.02
CA GLY A 446 20.33 9.24 -9.52
C GLY A 446 21.70 9.87 -9.28
N THR A 447 22.65 9.09 -8.73
CA THR A 447 24.02 9.55 -8.46
C THR A 447 24.77 9.87 -9.75
N GLU A 448 24.67 9.04 -10.78
CA GLU A 448 25.23 9.31 -12.12
C GLU A 448 24.66 10.59 -12.68
N LEU A 449 23.33 10.78 -12.65
CA LEU A 449 22.69 11.99 -13.18
C LEU A 449 23.16 13.26 -12.45
N LEU A 450 23.27 13.22 -11.12
CA LEU A 450 23.77 14.34 -10.34
C LEU A 450 25.26 14.63 -10.62
N LEU A 451 26.09 13.60 -10.74
CA LEU A 451 27.52 13.74 -11.04
C LEU A 451 27.77 14.17 -12.49
N GLU A 452 26.95 13.71 -13.44
CA GLU A 452 26.95 14.17 -14.83
C GLU A 452 26.70 15.67 -14.89
N TRP A 453 25.68 16.13 -14.17
CA TRP A 453 25.35 17.55 -14.11
C TRP A 453 26.47 18.38 -13.48
N LEU A 454 27.03 17.93 -12.36
CA LEU A 454 28.19 18.55 -11.72
C LEU A 454 29.39 18.62 -12.67
N LEU A 455 29.68 17.53 -13.38
CA LEU A 455 30.78 17.45 -14.34
C LEU A 455 30.58 18.44 -15.49
N GLY A 456 29.34 18.57 -16.01
CA GLY A 456 29.01 19.55 -17.04
C GLY A 456 29.28 21.00 -16.60
N ILE A 457 28.91 21.37 -15.37
CA ILE A 457 29.20 22.70 -14.82
C ILE A 457 30.71 22.90 -14.67
N TYR A 458 31.42 21.89 -14.12
CA TYR A 458 32.88 21.93 -13.97
C TYR A 458 33.61 22.14 -15.31
N GLU A 459 33.20 21.41 -16.36
CA GLU A 459 33.74 21.56 -17.70
C GLU A 459 33.45 22.94 -18.31
N SER A 460 32.28 23.52 -18.05
CA SER A 460 31.97 24.89 -18.50
C SER A 460 32.89 25.92 -17.83
N LEU A 461 33.04 25.84 -16.51
CA LEU A 461 33.93 26.71 -15.73
C LEU A 461 35.40 26.59 -16.17
N ALA A 462 35.83 25.39 -16.55
CA ALA A 462 37.16 25.16 -17.10
C ALA A 462 37.32 25.76 -18.51
N ARG A 463 36.34 25.58 -19.40
CA ARG A 463 36.34 26.18 -20.75
C ARG A 463 36.35 27.70 -20.71
N GLU A 464 35.59 28.30 -19.79
CA GLU A 464 35.53 29.75 -19.57
C GLU A 464 36.77 30.30 -18.84
N LYS A 465 37.76 29.44 -18.51
CA LYS A 465 38.99 29.77 -17.78
C LYS A 465 38.75 30.39 -16.41
N VAL A 466 37.55 30.20 -15.84
CA VAL A 466 37.25 30.57 -14.45
C VAL A 466 38.07 29.69 -13.51
N LEU A 467 38.23 28.40 -13.85
CA LEU A 467 39.16 27.50 -13.19
C LEU A 467 40.50 27.51 -13.95
N HIS A 468 41.56 28.06 -13.37
CA HIS A 468 42.92 28.03 -13.92
C HIS A 468 43.63 26.67 -13.72
N LEU A 469 42.85 25.60 -13.65
CA LEU A 469 43.29 24.26 -13.33
C LEU A 469 43.58 23.50 -14.61
N GLY A 470 44.83 23.56 -15.09
CA GLY A 470 45.49 22.46 -15.81
C GLY A 470 44.80 21.80 -17.01
N PHE A 471 43.84 22.43 -17.70
CA PHE A 471 43.45 21.98 -19.05
C PHE A 471 44.51 22.47 -20.05
N THR A 472 45.70 21.90 -20.00
CA THR A 472 46.54 21.89 -21.21
C THR A 472 45.86 20.93 -22.18
N ASN A 473 45.54 21.44 -23.37
CA ASN A 473 44.90 20.70 -24.48
C ASN A 473 45.81 19.60 -25.08
N ARG A 474 46.74 19.05 -24.30
CA ARG A 474 47.68 17.98 -24.59
C ARG A 474 47.65 17.05 -23.37
N ASP A 475 47.52 15.75 -23.61
CA ASP A 475 47.50 14.63 -22.64
C ASP A 475 46.09 14.34 -22.08
N THR A 476 45.36 13.27 -22.44
CA THR A 476 45.68 11.97 -23.05
C THR A 476 44.37 11.39 -23.61
N LYS A 477 44.44 10.70 -24.77
CA LYS A 477 43.47 9.66 -25.15
C LYS A 477 43.59 8.52 -24.13
N ILE A 478 42.99 8.66 -22.96
CA ILE A 478 42.75 7.51 -22.07
C ILE A 478 41.57 6.78 -22.68
N ASP A 479 41.80 5.56 -23.17
CA ASP A 479 40.76 4.67 -23.67
C ASP A 479 40.02 4.09 -22.45
N TRP A 480 38.99 4.82 -21.99
CA TRP A 480 38.29 4.57 -20.72
C TRP A 480 37.60 3.19 -20.68
N ASP A 481 37.31 2.58 -21.83
CA ASP A 481 36.62 1.28 -21.92
C ASP A 481 37.53 0.08 -21.61
N LYS A 482 38.86 0.19 -21.75
CA LYS A 482 39.77 -0.97 -21.63
C LYS A 482 40.59 -1.01 -20.34
N ASP A 483 41.03 0.13 -19.79
CA ASP A 483 41.96 0.15 -18.64
C ASP A 483 41.29 0.36 -17.28
N PHE A 484 40.06 0.92 -17.24
CA PHE A 484 39.42 1.28 -15.97
C PHE A 484 38.75 0.07 -15.29
N ILE A 485 38.12 -0.83 -16.05
CA ILE A 485 37.49 -2.07 -15.52
C ILE A 485 38.54 -2.93 -14.80
N GLY A 486 39.75 -3.04 -15.38
CA GLY A 486 40.87 -3.74 -14.75
C GLY A 486 41.53 -2.98 -13.58
N THR A 487 41.33 -1.67 -13.46
CA THR A 487 41.96 -0.83 -12.41
C THR A 487 41.06 -0.66 -11.20
N VAL A 488 39.74 -0.54 -11.39
CA VAL A 488 38.73 -0.59 -10.32
C VAL A 488 38.68 -1.98 -9.68
N ALA A 489 38.85 -3.05 -10.47
CA ALA A 489 38.93 -4.42 -9.96
C ALA A 489 40.23 -4.74 -9.20
N ARG A 490 41.32 -3.96 -9.36
CA ARG A 490 42.65 -4.27 -8.81
C ARG A 490 43.17 -3.34 -7.71
N GLY A 491 42.35 -2.43 -7.17
CA GLY A 491 42.51 -2.06 -5.76
C GLY A 491 42.44 -0.59 -5.38
N ILE A 492 41.86 -0.45 -4.18
CA ILE A 492 41.81 0.68 -3.25
C ILE A 492 43.19 1.38 -3.03
N LYS A 493 44.31 0.79 -3.45
CA LYS A 493 45.66 1.38 -3.33
C LYS A 493 46.06 2.38 -4.44
N LYS A 494 45.37 2.43 -5.60
CA LYS A 494 45.74 3.34 -6.72
C LYS A 494 44.99 4.68 -6.75
N ALA A 495 43.95 4.87 -5.94
CA ALA A 495 43.24 6.17 -5.83
C ALA A 495 44.15 7.33 -5.38
N LEU A 496 45.33 7.05 -4.83
CA LEU A 496 46.35 8.02 -4.45
C LEU A 496 47.18 8.57 -5.63
N GLN A 497 47.12 7.96 -6.82
CA GLN A 497 47.93 8.34 -8.00
C GLN A 497 47.14 9.09 -9.09
N VAL A 498 45.81 9.22 -8.95
CA VAL A 498 44.99 10.02 -9.88
C VAL A 498 45.12 11.50 -9.49
N PRO A 499 45.48 12.40 -10.43
CA PRO A 499 45.44 13.84 -10.18
C PRO A 499 44.11 14.26 -9.57
N VAL A 500 44.13 15.07 -8.51
CA VAL A 500 42.93 15.37 -7.71
C VAL A 500 41.79 15.95 -8.58
N TRP A 501 42.13 16.72 -9.62
CA TRP A 501 41.17 17.30 -10.56
C TRP A 501 40.39 16.27 -11.41
N LEU A 502 40.91 15.04 -11.58
CA LEU A 502 40.23 13.94 -12.27
C LEU A 502 39.25 13.17 -11.37
N LEU A 503 39.25 13.38 -10.06
CA LEU A 503 38.44 12.60 -9.12
C LEU A 503 36.94 12.77 -9.34
N LEU A 504 36.47 13.95 -9.76
CA LEU A 504 35.05 14.15 -10.08
C LEU A 504 34.63 13.30 -11.28
N LYS A 505 35.43 13.29 -12.36
CA LYS A 505 35.18 12.46 -13.54
C LYS A 505 35.27 10.97 -13.21
N ALA A 506 36.24 10.56 -12.40
CA ALA A 506 36.35 9.17 -11.94
C ALA A 506 35.13 8.73 -11.11
N SER A 507 34.58 9.62 -10.28
CA SER A 507 33.34 9.38 -9.53
C SER A 507 32.13 9.21 -10.45
N TYR A 508 32.01 10.04 -11.49
CA TYR A 508 30.96 9.92 -12.51
C TYR A 508 31.05 8.58 -13.27
N GLU A 509 32.22 8.23 -13.81
CA GLU A 509 32.41 6.97 -14.55
C GLU A 509 32.18 5.74 -13.65
N MET A 510 32.55 5.84 -12.36
CA MET A 510 32.23 4.80 -11.39
C MET A 510 30.72 4.66 -11.18
N ALA A 511 29.98 5.75 -10.98
CA ALA A 511 28.53 5.71 -10.80
C ALA A 511 27.83 5.12 -12.04
N LYS A 512 28.27 5.54 -13.23
CA LYS A 512 27.82 5.00 -14.53
C LYS A 512 28.08 3.50 -14.67
N ALA A 513 29.30 3.05 -14.33
CA ALA A 513 29.63 1.63 -14.36
C ALA A 513 28.77 0.82 -13.35
N GLN A 514 28.54 1.35 -12.14
CA GLN A 514 27.69 0.69 -11.14
C GLN A 514 26.23 0.59 -11.59
N ARG A 515 25.70 1.61 -12.30
CA ARG A 515 24.35 1.54 -12.89
C ARG A 515 24.25 0.41 -13.92
N VAL A 516 25.24 0.27 -14.81
CA VAL A 516 25.20 -0.71 -15.93
C VAL A 516 25.48 -2.14 -15.45
N TYR A 517 26.44 -2.32 -14.55
CA TYR A 517 26.95 -3.64 -14.13
C TYR A 517 26.42 -4.06 -12.76
N HIS A 518 25.09 -4.06 -12.58
CA HIS A 518 24.31 -4.48 -11.39
C HIS A 518 24.76 -5.77 -10.65
N LYS A 519 25.70 -6.55 -11.18
CA LYS A 519 26.18 -7.83 -10.66
C LYS A 519 27.32 -7.75 -9.63
N PHE A 520 27.90 -6.57 -9.35
CA PHE A 520 28.93 -6.47 -8.30
C PHE A 520 28.29 -6.31 -6.91
N ARG A 521 28.03 -7.44 -6.24
CA ARG A 521 27.69 -7.49 -4.81
C ARG A 521 28.77 -6.74 -4.01
N GLY A 522 28.44 -5.59 -3.42
CA GLY A 522 29.35 -4.88 -2.52
C GLY A 522 29.12 -3.38 -2.24
N GLY A 523 27.96 -2.79 -2.54
CA GLY A 523 27.72 -1.34 -2.63
C GLY A 523 28.33 -0.42 -1.56
N LYS A 524 28.50 -0.89 -0.31
CA LYS A 524 29.14 -0.13 0.77
C LYS A 524 30.60 0.25 0.46
N ASN A 525 31.36 -0.61 -0.21
CA ASN A 525 32.75 -0.32 -0.55
C ASN A 525 32.86 0.75 -1.66
N GLN A 526 31.96 0.73 -2.63
CA GLN A 526 31.94 1.72 -3.71
C GLN A 526 31.45 3.09 -3.20
N LEU A 527 30.45 3.14 -2.31
CA LEU A 527 30.02 4.38 -1.67
C LEU A 527 31.12 5.00 -0.80
N ASN A 528 31.89 4.17 -0.07
CA ASN A 528 33.07 4.62 0.67
C ASN A 528 34.11 5.29 -0.26
N VAL A 529 34.38 4.66 -1.42
CA VAL A 529 35.29 5.23 -2.43
C VAL A 529 34.72 6.52 -3.01
N LEU A 530 33.42 6.56 -3.30
CA LEU A 530 32.73 7.75 -3.81
C LEU A 530 32.84 8.92 -2.82
N ALA A 531 32.48 8.68 -1.56
CA ALA A 531 32.59 9.65 -0.48
C ALA A 531 34.04 10.17 -0.35
N THR A 532 35.01 9.26 -0.39
CA THR A 532 36.44 9.62 -0.30
C THR A 532 36.88 10.50 -1.47
N ASN A 533 36.50 10.14 -2.70
CA ASN A 533 36.86 10.89 -3.91
C ASN A 533 36.25 12.29 -3.90
N LEU A 534 34.96 12.41 -3.60
CA LEU A 534 34.27 13.70 -3.54
C LEU A 534 34.84 14.59 -2.43
N ASN A 535 35.10 14.03 -1.23
CA ASN A 535 35.71 14.79 -0.15
C ASN A 535 37.14 15.27 -0.49
N ARG A 536 37.97 14.43 -1.12
CA ARG A 536 39.31 14.85 -1.57
C ARG A 536 39.25 15.95 -2.63
N PHE A 537 38.36 15.81 -3.61
CA PHE A 537 38.16 16.80 -4.66
C PHE A 537 37.67 18.14 -4.10
N LYS A 538 36.63 18.13 -3.25
CA LYS A 538 36.08 19.36 -2.67
C LYS A 538 37.08 20.05 -1.74
N ASN A 539 37.82 19.30 -0.92
CA ASN A 539 38.81 19.89 0.01
C ASN A 539 39.96 20.55 -0.75
N TRP A 540 40.38 19.98 -1.87
CA TRP A 540 41.37 20.59 -2.74
C TRP A 540 40.85 21.84 -3.45
N LEU A 541 39.58 21.84 -3.86
CA LEU A 541 38.96 22.95 -4.58
C LEU A 541 38.60 24.14 -3.66
N TRP A 542 38.29 23.88 -2.38
CA TRP A 542 37.77 24.90 -1.46
C TRP A 542 38.58 26.19 -1.38
N PRO A 543 39.92 26.18 -1.21
CA PRO A 543 40.68 27.43 -1.07
C PRO A 543 40.58 28.33 -2.30
N PHE A 544 40.35 27.75 -3.48
CA PHE A 544 40.11 28.50 -4.70
C PHE A 544 38.69 29.07 -4.73
N VAL A 545 37.69 28.26 -4.40
CA VAL A 545 36.28 28.67 -4.36
C VAL A 545 36.05 29.75 -3.33
N GLU A 546 36.62 29.63 -2.13
CA GLU A 546 36.48 30.60 -1.04
C GLU A 546 36.94 32.00 -1.48
N LYS A 547 38.05 32.08 -2.23
CA LYS A 547 38.57 33.36 -2.77
C LYS A 547 37.73 33.93 -3.91
N ASN A 548 36.97 33.10 -4.62
CA ASN A 548 36.24 33.45 -5.84
C ASN A 548 34.72 33.23 -5.70
N ILE A 549 34.21 33.20 -4.46
CA ILE A 549 32.84 32.80 -4.15
C ILE A 549 31.78 33.72 -4.75
N ASP A 550 32.16 34.94 -5.15
CA ASP A 550 31.27 35.90 -5.80
C ASP A 550 30.91 35.51 -7.23
N HIS A 551 31.64 34.59 -7.86
CA HIS A 551 31.30 34.08 -9.19
C HIS A 551 30.12 33.09 -9.12
N ASP A 552 28.99 33.45 -9.74
CA ASP A 552 27.71 32.73 -9.60
C ASP A 552 27.80 31.24 -9.95
N GLU A 553 28.31 30.89 -11.13
CA GLU A 553 28.40 29.47 -11.56
C GLU A 553 29.41 28.66 -10.73
N LEU A 554 30.49 29.28 -10.23
CA LEU A 554 31.46 28.62 -9.36
C LEU A 554 30.86 28.33 -7.98
N ARG A 555 30.11 29.29 -7.44
CA ARG A 555 29.39 29.14 -6.18
C ARG A 555 28.29 28.09 -6.28
N ARG A 556 27.51 28.10 -7.37
CA ARG A 556 26.52 27.07 -7.68
C ARG A 556 27.14 25.68 -7.75
N PHE A 557 28.23 25.54 -8.49
CA PHE A 557 28.99 24.29 -8.59
C PHE A 557 29.43 23.80 -7.20
N TRP A 558 30.02 24.69 -6.40
CA TRP A 558 30.44 24.36 -5.04
C TRP A 558 29.28 23.90 -4.16
N ILE A 559 28.17 24.64 -4.15
CA ILE A 559 26.99 24.32 -3.33
C ILE A 559 26.50 22.91 -3.64
N LEU A 560 26.36 22.56 -4.92
CA LEU A 560 25.90 21.23 -5.33
C LEU A 560 26.92 20.14 -4.96
N LEU A 561 28.21 20.37 -5.23
CA LEU A 561 29.29 19.42 -4.90
C LEU A 561 29.36 19.14 -3.40
N ASP A 562 29.36 20.20 -2.59
CA ASP A 562 29.50 20.11 -1.15
C ASP A 562 28.28 19.45 -0.51
N HIS A 563 27.06 19.77 -1.00
CA HIS A 563 25.81 19.16 -0.56
C HIS A 563 25.78 17.64 -0.89
N ILE A 564 26.01 17.27 -2.15
CA ILE A 564 26.02 15.86 -2.60
C ILE A 564 27.10 15.07 -1.84
N SER A 565 28.29 15.64 -1.67
CA SER A 565 29.38 15.01 -0.92
C SER A 565 29.01 14.76 0.54
N ALA A 566 28.35 15.72 1.21
CA ALA A 566 27.91 15.58 2.59
C ALA A 566 26.84 14.50 2.76
N VAL A 567 25.86 14.42 1.84
CA VAL A 567 24.83 13.37 1.84
C VAL A 567 25.47 11.99 1.71
N ILE A 568 26.33 11.78 0.69
CA ILE A 568 26.97 10.49 0.45
C ILE A 568 27.88 10.10 1.62
N THR A 569 28.63 11.06 2.17
CA THR A 569 29.49 10.85 3.34
C THR A 569 28.67 10.44 4.55
N GLY A 570 27.55 11.13 4.81
CA GLY A 570 26.71 10.85 5.96
C GLY A 570 25.99 9.51 5.89
N VAL A 571 25.46 9.14 4.72
CA VAL A 571 24.86 7.80 4.49
C VAL A 571 25.83 6.69 4.87
N VAL A 572 27.10 6.84 4.48
CA VAL A 572 28.16 5.89 4.74
C VAL A 572 28.61 5.91 6.21
N ALA A 573 28.88 7.10 6.76
CA ALA A 573 29.46 7.26 8.09
C ALA A 573 28.49 6.87 9.22
N ASP A 574 27.20 7.21 9.06
CA ASP A 574 26.15 6.85 10.02
C ASP A 574 25.50 5.48 9.71
N ASN A 575 25.99 4.78 8.68
CA ASN A 575 25.57 3.43 8.31
C ASN A 575 24.06 3.30 8.08
N LEU A 576 23.48 4.28 7.36
CA LEU A 576 22.02 4.46 7.24
C LEU A 576 21.33 3.33 6.47
N ILE A 577 22.07 2.56 5.66
CA ILE A 577 21.53 1.41 4.93
C ILE A 577 21.08 0.31 5.90
N GLU A 578 21.83 0.10 6.98
CA GLU A 578 21.52 -0.88 8.01
C GLU A 578 20.71 -0.28 9.16
N ASN A 579 20.97 0.98 9.53
CA ASN A 579 20.35 1.63 10.68
C ASN A 579 18.99 2.28 10.37
N GLY A 580 18.65 2.47 9.09
CA GLY A 580 17.47 3.22 8.65
C GLY A 580 17.62 4.73 8.82
N LEU A 581 16.68 5.50 8.27
CA LEU A 581 16.67 6.97 8.37
C LEU A 581 16.22 7.45 9.74
N ALA A 582 15.39 6.68 10.43
CA ALA A 582 14.91 7.02 11.77
C ALA A 582 16.07 7.21 12.78
N SER A 583 17.24 6.61 12.54
CA SER A 583 18.41 6.77 13.43
C SER A 583 18.94 8.21 13.48
N ILE A 584 18.62 9.04 12.49
CA ILE A 584 19.05 10.45 12.42
C ILE A 584 17.90 11.44 12.61
N ASP A 585 16.69 10.97 12.91
CA ASP A 585 15.49 11.83 13.03
C ASP A 585 15.59 12.87 14.17
N HIS A 586 16.50 12.66 15.12
CA HIS A 586 16.76 13.54 16.26
C HIS A 586 17.58 14.79 15.89
N LEU A 587 18.15 14.84 14.70
CA LEU A 587 18.92 15.98 14.18
C LEU A 587 18.07 16.78 13.18
N ASP A 588 18.32 18.08 13.12
CA ASP A 588 17.90 18.88 11.97
C ASP A 588 18.75 18.51 10.73
N LEU A 589 18.17 18.60 9.53
CA LEU A 589 18.85 18.26 8.27
C LEU A 589 20.15 19.07 8.08
N ARG A 590 20.19 20.38 8.40
CA ARG A 590 21.42 21.18 8.28
C ARG A 590 22.46 20.77 9.31
N GLU A 591 22.04 20.41 10.52
CA GLU A 591 22.94 19.88 11.54
C GLU A 591 23.60 18.59 11.07
N TRP A 592 22.81 17.65 10.52
CA TRP A 592 23.31 16.40 9.97
C TRP A 592 24.25 16.62 8.78
N LEU A 593 23.90 17.51 7.84
CA LEU A 593 24.78 17.88 6.72
C LEU A 593 26.09 18.51 7.20
N HIS A 594 26.04 19.35 8.24
CA HIS A 594 27.23 19.98 8.81
C HIS A 594 28.16 18.96 9.46
N LYS A 595 27.60 18.02 10.25
CA LYS A 595 28.32 16.88 10.85
C LYS A 595 29.11 16.10 9.80
N HIS A 596 28.57 15.99 8.59
CA HIS A 596 29.19 15.28 7.46
C HIS A 596 29.97 16.17 6.48
N GLY A 597 30.36 17.35 6.94
CA GLY A 597 31.37 18.19 6.29
C GLY A 597 30.83 19.23 5.30
N ALA A 598 29.52 19.51 5.28
CA ALA A 598 28.98 20.64 4.52
C ALA A 598 29.39 21.98 5.17
N LYS A 599 29.77 22.94 4.33
CA LYS A 599 30.17 24.30 4.77
C LYS A 599 28.95 25.11 5.19
N LYS A 600 29.08 25.81 6.32
CA LYS A 600 28.03 26.73 6.82
C LYS A 600 27.62 27.75 5.75
N TYR A 601 28.61 28.38 5.11
CA TYR A 601 28.41 29.25 3.96
C TYR A 601 29.25 28.76 2.76
N PRO A 602 28.71 28.74 1.53
CA PRO A 602 27.33 29.08 1.16
C PRO A 602 26.32 27.92 1.33
N THR A 603 26.78 26.69 1.55
CA THR A 603 25.96 25.47 1.39
C THR A 603 24.79 25.35 2.36
N LEU A 604 24.94 25.66 3.65
CA LEU A 604 23.85 25.48 4.62
C LEU A 604 22.94 26.71 4.76
N THR A 605 23.48 27.92 4.57
CA THR A 605 22.75 29.18 4.81
C THR A 605 22.13 29.81 3.56
N GLN A 606 22.73 29.64 2.37
CA GLN A 606 22.29 30.33 1.14
C GLN A 606 21.91 29.39 -0.01
N SER A 607 22.16 28.09 0.13
CA SER A 607 21.89 27.10 -0.90
C SER A 607 20.40 26.99 -1.24
N PRO A 608 20.01 27.21 -2.50
CA PRO A 608 18.67 26.92 -2.96
C PRO A 608 18.33 25.43 -2.84
N SER A 609 19.31 24.53 -3.03
CA SER A 609 19.09 23.08 -2.94
C SER A 609 18.74 22.60 -1.52
N VAL A 610 19.29 23.22 -0.48
CA VAL A 610 18.94 22.91 0.92
C VAL A 610 17.66 23.63 1.32
N ARG A 611 17.56 24.94 1.04
CA ARG A 611 16.38 25.76 1.39
C ARG A 611 15.10 25.18 0.79
N PHE A 612 15.15 24.73 -0.46
CA PHE A 612 14.00 24.13 -1.14
C PHE A 612 13.36 22.98 -0.34
N ILE A 613 14.15 22.15 0.34
CA ILE A 613 13.64 21.03 1.14
C ILE A 613 12.84 21.51 2.35
N TYR A 614 13.27 22.60 2.99
CA TYR A 614 12.53 23.23 4.07
C TYR A 614 11.28 23.94 3.56
N ASN A 615 11.38 24.67 2.45
CA ASN A 615 10.26 25.40 1.85
C ASN A 615 9.15 24.45 1.37
N ALA A 616 9.52 23.38 0.65
CA ALA A 616 8.58 22.38 0.14
C ALA A 616 7.81 21.64 1.26
N ALA A 617 8.40 21.55 2.46
CA ALA A 617 7.78 20.93 3.63
C ALA A 617 7.26 21.95 4.66
N PHE A 618 7.23 23.25 4.33
CA PHE A 618 6.88 24.35 5.25
C PHE A 618 7.56 24.25 6.62
N ALA A 619 8.81 23.78 6.67
CA ALA A 619 9.50 23.35 7.88
C ALA A 619 10.06 24.52 8.71
N PHE A 620 9.16 25.40 9.14
CA PHE A 620 9.44 26.64 9.86
C PHE A 620 8.57 26.71 11.11
N VAL A 621 9.21 26.61 12.27
CA VAL A 621 8.54 26.58 13.57
C VAL A 621 7.88 27.93 13.84
N ASP A 622 6.64 27.90 14.34
CA ASP A 622 5.78 29.07 14.62
C ASP A 622 5.51 29.97 13.39
N GLY A 623 5.81 29.49 12.18
CA GLY A 623 5.67 30.24 10.93
C GLY A 623 6.76 31.28 10.70
N ASP A 624 7.87 31.22 11.44
CA ASP A 624 9.02 32.11 11.31
C ASP A 624 10.06 31.50 10.36
N THR A 625 10.30 32.13 9.21
CA THR A 625 11.23 31.62 8.19
C THR A 625 12.69 31.57 8.65
N GLN A 626 13.02 32.22 9.78
CA GLN A 626 14.34 32.12 10.41
C GLN A 626 14.48 30.90 11.33
N LYS A 627 13.37 30.28 11.75
CA LYS A 627 13.33 29.10 12.64
C LYS A 627 13.08 27.81 11.84
N ALA A 628 13.97 27.54 10.89
CA ALA A 628 13.93 26.31 10.10
C ALA A 628 14.28 25.08 10.98
N ASP A 629 13.44 24.05 10.95
CA ASP A 629 13.65 22.79 11.66
C ASP A 629 12.96 21.64 10.91
N PHE A 630 13.77 20.73 10.37
CA PHE A 630 13.28 19.54 9.67
C PHE A 630 14.13 18.33 10.03
N SER A 631 13.48 17.30 10.56
CA SER A 631 14.09 16.03 10.90
C SER A 631 14.92 15.47 9.75
N ALA A 632 16.19 15.18 10.00
CA ALA A 632 17.16 14.82 8.97
C ALA A 632 16.75 13.54 8.21
N GLY A 633 16.15 12.55 8.88
CA GLY A 633 15.69 11.32 8.23
C GLY A 633 14.52 11.57 7.28
N ALA A 634 13.51 12.34 7.71
CA ALA A 634 12.39 12.74 6.84
C ALA A 634 12.86 13.62 5.66
N GLY A 635 13.75 14.58 5.91
CA GLY A 635 14.33 15.44 4.87
C GLY A 635 15.15 14.66 3.84
N LEU A 636 16.02 13.75 4.31
CA LEU A 636 16.83 12.89 3.45
C LEU A 636 15.97 11.92 2.64
N ARG A 637 14.89 11.36 3.23
CA ARG A 637 13.91 10.54 2.50
C ARG A 637 13.34 11.32 1.32
N GLY A 638 12.82 12.53 1.57
CA GLY A 638 12.25 13.40 0.54
C GLY A 638 13.24 13.72 -0.57
N MET A 639 14.50 14.03 -0.22
CA MET A 639 15.56 14.29 -1.21
C MET A 639 15.88 13.07 -2.07
N LEU A 640 16.13 11.91 -1.46
CA LEU A 640 16.46 10.69 -2.20
C LEU A 640 15.31 10.29 -3.13
N ARG A 641 14.07 10.41 -2.65
CA ARG A 641 12.88 10.09 -3.42
C ARG A 641 12.66 11.05 -4.60
N LEU A 642 12.84 12.34 -4.37
CA LEU A 642 12.64 13.37 -5.39
C LEU A 642 13.68 13.31 -6.51
N PHE A 643 14.95 13.05 -6.18
CA PHE A 643 16.06 13.15 -7.15
C PHE A 643 16.55 11.81 -7.69
N CYS A 644 16.35 10.70 -6.98
CA CYS A 644 16.89 9.40 -7.38
C CYS A 644 15.82 8.41 -7.84
N THR A 645 14.55 8.59 -7.47
CA THR A 645 13.51 7.58 -7.73
C THR A 645 12.18 8.14 -8.26
N HIS A 646 12.16 9.36 -8.79
CA HIS A 646 10.97 9.90 -9.44
C HIS A 646 10.62 9.13 -10.73
N LYS A 647 9.32 8.94 -10.98
CA LYS A 647 8.81 8.20 -12.15
C LYS A 647 8.06 9.14 -13.09
N GLY A 648 8.44 9.11 -14.36
CA GLY A 648 7.95 9.96 -15.42
C GLY A 648 8.48 11.39 -15.35
N ALA A 649 8.10 12.14 -14.31
CA ALA A 649 8.57 13.51 -14.05
C ALA A 649 8.73 13.74 -12.54
N VAL A 650 9.50 14.75 -12.16
CA VAL A 650 9.70 15.09 -10.74
C VAL A 650 8.38 15.56 -10.11
N VAL A 651 7.59 16.36 -10.85
CA VAL A 651 6.26 16.83 -10.44
C VAL A 651 5.23 16.56 -11.54
N TYR A 652 4.00 16.36 -11.10
CA TYR A 652 2.79 16.37 -11.91
C TYR A 652 1.86 17.48 -11.43
N LYS A 653 1.42 18.33 -12.36
CA LYS A 653 0.36 19.33 -12.16
C LYS A 653 -0.99 18.71 -12.49
N MET A 654 -2.03 19.13 -11.79
CA MET A 654 -3.41 18.74 -12.09
C MET A 654 -3.97 19.66 -13.19
N ASN A 655 -4.77 19.11 -14.10
CA ASN A 655 -5.38 19.84 -15.22
C ASN A 655 -6.73 20.49 -14.86
N ALA A 656 -7.13 20.42 -13.59
CA ALA A 656 -8.18 21.22 -12.95
C ALA A 656 -7.85 21.32 -11.44
N GLY A 657 -8.80 21.78 -10.62
CA GLY A 657 -8.59 21.85 -9.17
C GLY A 657 -8.40 20.48 -8.53
N MET A 658 -7.73 20.41 -7.38
CA MET A 658 -7.51 19.14 -6.68
C MET A 658 -8.83 18.47 -6.27
N GLY A 659 -9.84 19.26 -5.88
CA GLY A 659 -11.22 18.81 -5.69
C GLY A 659 -11.78 18.09 -6.91
N ASP A 660 -11.56 18.63 -8.10
CA ASP A 660 -12.12 18.10 -9.35
C ASP A 660 -11.38 16.82 -9.79
N ILE A 661 -10.05 16.81 -9.68
CA ILE A 661 -9.19 15.75 -10.20
C ILE A 661 -8.99 14.59 -9.21
N VAL A 662 -9.02 14.83 -7.90
CA VAL A 662 -8.74 13.81 -6.88
C VAL A 662 -9.99 13.46 -6.10
N PHE A 663 -10.65 14.45 -5.49
CA PHE A 663 -11.72 14.17 -4.53
C PHE A 663 -13.06 13.85 -5.18
N THR A 664 -13.36 14.41 -6.36
CA THR A 664 -14.56 14.09 -7.14
C THR A 664 -14.57 12.62 -7.58
N PRO A 665 -13.53 12.08 -8.27
CA PRO A 665 -13.57 10.68 -8.67
C PRO A 665 -13.62 9.73 -7.46
N MET A 666 -12.94 10.06 -6.35
CA MET A 666 -13.07 9.30 -5.12
C MET A 666 -14.51 9.34 -4.57
N TYR A 667 -15.13 10.51 -4.50
CA TYR A 667 -16.51 10.68 -4.07
C TYR A 667 -17.49 9.85 -4.91
N GLU A 668 -17.38 9.93 -6.25
CA GLU A 668 -18.23 9.18 -7.16
C GLU A 668 -18.11 7.66 -6.95
N VAL A 669 -16.88 7.15 -6.83
CA VAL A 669 -16.65 5.72 -6.60
C VAL A 669 -17.15 5.29 -5.22
N LEU A 670 -16.87 6.06 -4.17
CA LEU A 670 -17.30 5.75 -2.80
C LEU A 670 -18.83 5.76 -2.69
N LYS A 671 -19.50 6.75 -3.30
CA LYS A 671 -20.97 6.81 -3.32
C LYS A 671 -21.56 5.63 -4.10
N LYS A 672 -20.98 5.26 -5.25
CA LYS A 672 -21.34 4.03 -6.01
C LYS A 672 -21.18 2.74 -5.17
N ARG A 673 -20.21 2.73 -4.24
CA ARG A 673 -19.94 1.61 -3.32
C ARG A 673 -20.78 1.64 -2.04
N GLY A 674 -21.70 2.59 -1.89
CA GLY A 674 -22.61 2.65 -0.74
C GLY A 674 -22.05 3.38 0.48
N VAL A 675 -20.89 4.04 0.38
CA VAL A 675 -20.36 4.88 1.47
C VAL A 675 -21.27 6.09 1.67
N GLN A 676 -21.66 6.32 2.92
CA GLN A 676 -22.51 7.43 3.31
C GLN A 676 -21.68 8.65 3.69
N PHE A 677 -22.13 9.84 3.30
CA PHE A 677 -21.50 11.11 3.65
C PHE A 677 -22.47 11.97 4.46
N LYS A 678 -22.04 12.38 5.65
CA LYS A 678 -22.75 13.30 6.55
C LYS A 678 -22.02 14.64 6.56
N PHE A 679 -22.30 15.45 5.54
CA PHE A 679 -21.87 16.84 5.43
C PHE A 679 -22.48 17.70 6.54
N PHE A 680 -21.84 18.82 6.87
CA PHE A 680 -22.26 19.74 7.94
C PHE A 680 -22.30 19.10 9.34
N HIS A 681 -21.55 18.03 9.59
CA HIS A 681 -21.42 17.39 10.91
C HIS A 681 -20.03 17.63 11.48
N SER A 682 -19.95 18.51 12.48
CA SER A 682 -18.67 18.87 13.08
C SER A 682 -18.51 18.24 14.45
N VAL A 683 -17.47 17.44 14.64
CA VAL A 683 -17.16 16.76 15.91
C VAL A 683 -16.77 17.77 16.99
N THR A 684 -17.38 17.65 18.16
CA THR A 684 -17.13 18.46 19.36
C THR A 684 -16.42 17.68 20.46
N ASN A 685 -16.72 16.39 20.64
CA ASN A 685 -16.04 15.51 21.61
C ASN A 685 -16.01 14.05 21.14
N ILE A 686 -14.97 13.32 21.53
CA ILE A 686 -14.88 11.86 21.45
C ILE A 686 -14.72 11.34 22.89
N GLY A 687 -15.80 10.80 23.43
CA GLY A 687 -15.91 10.40 24.84
C GLY A 687 -15.50 8.96 25.10
N LEU A 688 -14.90 8.71 26.25
CA LEU A 688 -14.47 7.39 26.69
C LEU A 688 -15.53 6.70 27.55
N THR A 689 -15.43 5.37 27.62
CA THR A 689 -16.10 4.58 28.66
C THR A 689 -15.59 4.97 30.07
N GLU A 690 -16.37 4.70 31.12
CA GLU A 690 -15.98 4.99 32.51
C GLU A 690 -14.62 4.38 32.90
N ASP A 691 -14.27 3.21 32.35
CA ASP A 691 -12.98 2.54 32.59
C ASP A 691 -11.80 3.16 31.79
N GLN A 692 -12.07 4.14 30.94
CA GLN A 692 -11.14 4.84 30.04
C GLN A 692 -10.38 3.92 29.06
N LYS A 693 -10.94 2.75 28.72
CA LYS A 693 -10.27 1.79 27.81
C LYS A 693 -10.84 1.77 26.39
N SER A 694 -12.01 2.36 26.16
CA SER A 694 -12.72 2.28 24.88
C SER A 694 -13.41 3.59 24.54
N ILE A 695 -13.70 3.81 23.26
CA ILE A 695 -14.59 4.89 22.84
C ILE A 695 -16.05 4.50 23.17
N ASP A 696 -16.78 5.42 23.77
CA ASP A 696 -18.21 5.26 24.07
C ASP A 696 -19.09 6.13 23.15
N THR A 697 -18.77 7.42 23.03
CA THR A 697 -19.62 8.38 22.30
C THR A 697 -18.82 9.30 21.38
N ILE A 698 -19.47 9.76 20.31
CA ILE A 698 -18.98 10.86 19.48
C ILE A 698 -20.07 11.93 19.46
N GLN A 699 -19.71 13.11 19.97
CA GLN A 699 -20.58 14.29 20.00
C GLN A 699 -20.24 15.20 18.82
N MET A 700 -21.28 15.75 18.20
CA MET A 700 -21.20 16.59 17.01
C MET A 700 -22.22 17.73 17.08
N VAL A 701 -21.97 18.77 16.29
CA VAL A 701 -22.99 19.74 15.90
C VAL A 701 -23.28 19.58 14.42
N LYS A 702 -24.55 19.38 14.09
CA LYS A 702 -25.08 19.48 12.73
C LYS A 702 -25.37 20.95 12.45
N GLN A 703 -24.61 21.53 11.51
CA GLN A 703 -24.53 22.99 11.31
C GLN A 703 -25.70 23.58 10.52
N VAL A 704 -26.42 22.74 9.78
CA VAL A 704 -27.57 23.16 8.96
C VAL A 704 -28.64 22.08 8.92
N GLN A 705 -29.88 22.50 8.67
CA GLN A 705 -30.97 21.61 8.31
C GLN A 705 -31.12 21.57 6.78
N LEU A 706 -31.12 20.36 6.22
CA LEU A 706 -31.32 20.14 4.79
C LEU A 706 -32.82 20.04 4.46
N LYS A 707 -33.20 20.43 3.25
CA LYS A 707 -34.57 20.26 2.73
C LYS A 707 -34.89 18.79 2.41
N THR A 708 -33.86 18.00 2.17
CA THR A 708 -33.89 16.56 1.86
C THR A 708 -32.99 15.79 2.81
N ASN A 709 -33.09 14.46 2.81
CA ASN A 709 -32.27 13.62 3.69
C ASN A 709 -30.79 13.56 3.29
N GLU A 710 -30.48 13.86 2.02
CA GLU A 710 -29.12 13.88 1.48
C GLU A 710 -28.79 15.26 0.89
N TYR A 711 -27.51 15.62 0.91
CA TYR A 711 -26.95 16.81 0.28
C TYR A 711 -26.13 16.39 -0.94
N ASP A 712 -26.38 17.01 -2.09
CA ASP A 712 -25.59 16.85 -3.31
C ASP A 712 -24.52 17.95 -3.37
N PRO A 713 -23.23 17.61 -3.18
CA PRO A 713 -22.21 18.61 -2.92
C PRO A 713 -21.51 19.14 -4.17
N VAL A 714 -21.79 18.59 -5.36
CA VAL A 714 -21.08 18.90 -6.60
C VAL A 714 -21.99 19.54 -7.64
N VAL A 715 -21.38 20.29 -8.56
CA VAL A 715 -22.07 20.97 -9.67
C VAL A 715 -21.38 20.64 -11.00
N ASP A 716 -22.13 20.57 -12.10
CA ASP A 716 -21.56 20.37 -13.43
C ASP A 716 -20.90 21.66 -13.96
N ILE A 717 -19.63 21.55 -14.33
CA ILE A 717 -18.86 22.61 -14.98
C ILE A 717 -18.13 22.01 -16.18
N GLY A 718 -18.63 22.33 -17.38
CA GLY A 718 -18.02 21.87 -18.62
C GLY A 718 -18.05 20.35 -18.80
N GLY A 719 -19.09 19.68 -18.28
CA GLY A 719 -19.25 18.22 -18.37
C GLY A 719 -18.43 17.43 -17.36
N ALA A 720 -17.89 18.09 -16.33
CA ALA A 720 -17.25 17.47 -15.18
C ALA A 720 -17.94 17.91 -13.89
N LEU A 721 -18.11 16.99 -12.93
CA LEU A 721 -18.57 17.33 -11.59
C LEU A 721 -17.45 18.03 -10.81
N CYS A 722 -17.78 19.16 -10.19
CA CYS A 722 -16.82 20.00 -9.48
C CYS A 722 -17.40 20.50 -8.14
N TRP A 723 -16.54 20.82 -7.18
CA TRP A 723 -16.97 21.34 -5.88
C TRP A 723 -17.17 22.85 -5.96
N PRO A 724 -18.33 23.41 -5.58
CA PRO A 724 -18.51 24.86 -5.54
C PRO A 724 -17.71 25.49 -4.38
N SER A 725 -17.29 26.75 -4.54
CA SER A 725 -16.60 27.53 -3.48
C SER A 725 -17.50 27.94 -2.32
N SER A 726 -18.80 27.68 -2.40
CA SER A 726 -19.79 27.94 -1.35
C SER A 726 -20.82 26.81 -1.32
N PRO A 727 -21.54 26.60 -0.19
CA PRO A 727 -22.66 25.66 -0.13
C PRO A 727 -23.71 25.90 -1.23
N CYS A 728 -24.38 24.83 -1.64
CA CYS A 728 -25.59 24.89 -2.47
C CYS A 728 -26.77 25.26 -1.56
N TYR A 729 -26.91 26.56 -1.28
CA TYR A 729 -27.89 27.11 -0.32
C TYR A 729 -29.33 26.72 -0.63
N GLU A 730 -29.66 26.46 -1.89
CA GLU A 730 -30.97 25.98 -2.34
C GLU A 730 -31.37 24.63 -1.73
N GLN A 731 -30.41 23.82 -1.27
CA GLN A 731 -30.64 22.54 -0.58
C GLN A 731 -30.83 22.70 0.94
N ILE A 732 -30.57 23.90 1.48
CA ILE A 732 -30.56 24.19 2.92
C ILE A 732 -31.85 24.94 3.31
N VAL A 733 -32.46 24.55 4.43
CA VAL A 733 -33.58 25.29 5.02
C VAL A 733 -33.10 26.69 5.43
N ALA A 734 -33.83 27.72 5.01
CA ALA A 734 -33.43 29.12 5.16
C ALA A 734 -32.04 29.46 4.55
N GLY A 735 -31.64 28.75 3.49
CA GLY A 735 -30.32 28.91 2.86
C GLY A 735 -29.98 30.33 2.41
N GLU A 736 -30.93 31.13 1.90
CA GLU A 736 -30.70 32.53 1.53
C GLU A 736 -30.33 33.41 2.73
N LYS A 737 -31.00 33.18 3.89
CA LYS A 737 -30.71 33.88 5.14
C LYS A 737 -29.32 33.47 5.66
N LEU A 738 -28.99 32.18 5.59
CA LEU A 738 -27.65 31.68 5.92
C LEU A 738 -26.57 32.29 5.01
N GLN A 739 -26.81 32.36 3.70
CA GLN A 739 -25.89 32.99 2.75
C GLN A 739 -25.64 34.46 3.12
N LYS A 740 -26.71 35.22 3.41
CA LYS A 740 -26.59 36.62 3.80
C LYS A 740 -25.74 36.80 5.05
N ILE A 741 -25.97 35.98 6.08
CA ILE A 741 -25.19 36.01 7.34
C ILE A 741 -23.73 35.66 7.07
N ILE A 742 -23.47 34.61 6.29
CA ILE A 742 -22.10 34.23 5.90
C ILE A 742 -21.39 35.36 5.16
N ASP A 743 -22.08 36.02 4.21
CA ASP A 743 -21.53 37.11 3.42
C ASP A 743 -21.31 38.40 4.24
N GLU A 744 -22.20 38.72 5.18
CA GLU A 744 -22.13 39.91 6.05
C GLU A 744 -21.09 39.74 7.17
N GLU A 745 -21.10 38.59 7.85
CA GLU A 745 -20.20 38.30 8.98
C GLU A 745 -18.89 37.62 8.57
N LYS A 746 -18.69 37.35 7.28
CA LYS A 746 -17.51 36.67 6.72
C LYS A 746 -17.21 35.33 7.42
N ILE A 747 -18.27 34.57 7.70
CA ILE A 747 -18.19 33.26 8.37
C ILE A 747 -17.67 32.21 7.39
N ASP A 748 -16.83 31.33 7.90
CA ASP A 748 -16.49 30.09 7.23
C ASP A 748 -17.02 28.91 8.05
N ILE A 749 -18.01 28.24 7.49
CA ILE A 749 -18.69 27.11 8.13
C ILE A 749 -17.79 25.85 8.18
N GLU A 750 -16.70 25.77 7.40
CA GLU A 750 -15.70 24.71 7.53
C GLU A 750 -14.74 24.98 8.71
N HIS A 751 -14.71 26.21 9.24
CA HIS A 751 -13.77 26.61 10.28
C HIS A 751 -14.27 26.33 11.71
N ARG A 752 -13.44 25.61 12.48
CA ARG A 752 -13.79 25.10 13.80
C ARG A 752 -14.15 26.15 14.87
N SER A 753 -13.59 27.37 14.81
CA SER A 753 -13.94 28.42 15.78
C SER A 753 -15.38 28.93 15.67
N ARG A 754 -16.14 28.46 14.66
CA ARG A 754 -17.52 28.81 14.39
C ARG A 754 -18.42 27.56 14.33
N ILE A 755 -18.03 26.44 14.96
CA ILE A 755 -18.94 25.31 15.18
C ILE A 755 -20.04 25.78 16.13
N GLY A 756 -21.31 25.58 15.77
CA GLY A 756 -22.41 26.01 16.62
C GLY A 756 -22.40 27.53 16.78
N PHE A 757 -22.27 28.29 15.69
CA PHE A 757 -22.14 29.76 15.72
C PHE A 757 -23.42 30.49 16.18
N GLY A 758 -24.34 29.75 16.80
CA GLY A 758 -25.56 30.26 17.41
C GLY A 758 -26.65 30.48 16.37
N TRP A 759 -26.56 29.79 15.24
CA TRP A 759 -27.58 29.85 14.21
C TRP A 759 -28.78 28.97 14.59
N GLU A 760 -29.98 29.39 14.22
CA GLU A 760 -31.25 28.77 14.66
C GLU A 760 -31.41 27.27 14.29
N HIS A 761 -30.53 26.75 13.44
CA HIS A 761 -30.51 25.36 12.98
C HIS A 761 -29.26 24.57 13.41
N ASP A 762 -28.47 25.07 14.35
CA ASP A 762 -27.42 24.28 15.01
C ASP A 762 -28.08 23.20 15.89
N GLU A 763 -27.83 21.92 15.59
CA GLU A 763 -28.41 20.77 16.30
C GLU A 763 -27.30 19.90 16.89
N GLU A 764 -27.36 19.64 18.20
CA GLU A 764 -26.44 18.70 18.85
C GLU A 764 -26.83 17.25 18.49
N VAL A 765 -25.83 16.48 18.08
CA VAL A 765 -26.00 15.06 17.71
C VAL A 765 -24.96 14.25 18.46
N SER A 766 -25.38 13.13 19.03
CA SER A 766 -24.50 12.16 19.68
C SER A 766 -24.73 10.78 19.08
N ILE A 767 -23.66 10.08 18.72
CA ILE A 767 -23.69 8.69 18.29
C ILE A 767 -22.91 7.82 19.27
N LYS A 768 -23.33 6.57 19.47
CA LYS A 768 -22.83 5.70 20.53
C LYS A 768 -22.30 4.36 20.02
N GLN A 769 -21.25 3.86 20.67
CA GLN A 769 -20.60 2.59 20.37
C GLN A 769 -21.59 1.42 20.60
N GLY A 770 -21.62 0.47 19.66
CA GLY A 770 -22.55 -0.67 19.67
C GLY A 770 -23.97 -0.34 19.18
N GLU A 771 -24.38 0.94 19.24
CA GLU A 771 -25.70 1.42 18.79
C GLU A 771 -25.65 2.02 17.39
N ASP A 772 -24.69 2.90 17.11
CA ASP A 772 -24.56 3.62 15.83
C ASP A 772 -23.29 3.25 15.06
N PHE A 773 -22.20 2.95 15.78
CA PHE A 773 -20.93 2.53 15.19
C PHE A 773 -20.31 1.38 15.99
N ASP A 774 -19.49 0.58 15.33
CA ASP A 774 -18.70 -0.49 15.96
C ASP A 774 -17.21 -0.12 16.01
N GLU A 775 -16.71 0.66 15.03
CA GLU A 775 -15.33 1.17 14.97
C GLU A 775 -15.30 2.64 14.54
N VAL A 776 -14.29 3.37 15.01
CA VAL A 776 -14.05 4.77 14.66
C VAL A 776 -12.70 4.91 13.96
N ILE A 777 -12.69 5.64 12.83
CA ILE A 777 -11.46 6.08 12.17
C ILE A 777 -11.36 7.60 12.35
N LEU A 778 -10.37 8.06 13.11
CA LEU A 778 -10.12 9.48 13.35
C LEU A 778 -9.12 10.04 12.32
N GLY A 779 -9.65 10.77 11.33
CA GLY A 779 -8.89 11.44 10.28
C GLY A 779 -8.75 12.97 10.44
N ILE A 780 -9.31 13.53 11.51
CA ILE A 780 -9.20 14.96 11.81
C ILE A 780 -7.76 15.28 12.23
N SER A 781 -7.15 16.30 11.60
CA SER A 781 -5.74 16.67 11.79
C SER A 781 -5.39 17.03 13.25
N ILE A 782 -4.15 16.72 13.65
CA ILE A 782 -3.65 16.78 15.03
C ILE A 782 -3.90 18.12 15.75
N GLY A 783 -3.84 19.25 15.05
CA GLY A 783 -4.05 20.57 15.66
C GLY A 783 -5.46 20.77 16.24
N ALA A 784 -6.43 19.96 15.82
CA ALA A 784 -7.81 19.99 16.33
C ALA A 784 -8.04 19.03 17.51
N LEU A 785 -7.16 18.05 17.73
CA LEU A 785 -7.34 17.00 18.74
C LEU A 785 -7.41 17.53 20.18
N PRO A 786 -6.66 18.56 20.61
CA PRO A 786 -6.77 19.11 21.97
C PRO A 786 -8.20 19.54 22.35
N LYS A 787 -9.04 19.85 21.36
CA LYS A 787 -10.42 20.28 21.58
C LYS A 787 -11.46 19.15 21.46
N ILE A 788 -11.20 18.09 20.67
CA ILE A 788 -12.16 16.96 20.53
C ILE A 788 -11.79 15.73 21.37
N CYS A 789 -10.55 15.63 21.83
CA CYS A 789 -10.05 14.44 22.52
C CYS A 789 -9.52 14.75 23.94
N PRO A 790 -10.10 15.66 24.75
CA PRO A 790 -9.56 15.99 26.06
C PRO A 790 -9.45 14.74 26.96
N GLU A 791 -10.48 13.90 26.97
CA GLU A 791 -10.51 12.66 27.76
C GLU A 791 -9.39 11.67 27.35
N LEU A 792 -9.13 11.52 26.05
CA LEU A 792 -8.08 10.63 25.54
C LEU A 792 -6.68 11.14 25.92
N ILE A 793 -6.49 12.46 25.86
CA ILE A 793 -5.24 13.12 26.22
C ILE A 793 -4.98 12.99 27.72
N ASP A 794 -6.01 13.17 28.55
CA ASP A 794 -5.89 13.03 30.01
C ASP A 794 -5.61 11.59 30.42
N ALA A 795 -6.28 10.61 29.79
CA ALA A 795 -6.16 9.19 30.12
C ALA A 795 -4.84 8.54 29.67
N ASN A 796 -4.18 9.03 28.61
CA ASN A 796 -3.03 8.34 28.01
C ASN A 796 -1.80 9.24 27.80
N LYS A 797 -0.70 8.93 28.51
CA LYS A 797 0.55 9.71 28.42
C LYS A 797 1.14 9.78 27.00
N ARG A 798 0.93 8.75 26.17
CA ARG A 798 1.40 8.77 24.77
C ARG A 798 0.68 9.84 23.96
N TRP A 799 -0.61 10.08 24.21
CA TRP A 799 -1.35 11.17 23.59
C TRP A 799 -0.81 12.54 24.02
N GLN A 800 -0.55 12.76 25.31
CA GLN A 800 0.07 14.01 25.81
C GLN A 800 1.42 14.28 25.14
N ASN A 801 2.24 13.24 25.00
CA ASN A 801 3.55 13.35 24.35
C ASN A 801 3.41 13.66 22.86
N MET A 802 2.47 13.00 22.16
CA MET A 802 2.19 13.25 20.74
C MET A 802 1.75 14.71 20.51
N ILE A 803 0.74 15.15 21.26
CA ILE A 803 0.16 16.50 21.14
C ILE A 803 1.18 17.60 21.47
N SER A 804 2.05 17.38 22.46
CA SER A 804 3.08 18.37 22.82
C SER A 804 4.28 18.41 21.87
N SER A 805 4.58 17.29 21.19
CA SER A 805 5.82 17.15 20.39
C SER A 805 5.60 17.31 18.89
N VAL A 806 4.46 16.90 18.36
CA VAL A 806 4.15 16.99 16.92
C VAL A 806 3.55 18.38 16.62
N LYS A 807 4.39 19.26 16.09
CA LYS A 807 4.04 20.66 15.84
C LYS A 807 3.23 20.84 14.55
N THR A 808 2.53 21.97 14.46
CA THR A 808 1.82 22.40 13.25
C THR A 808 2.06 23.87 12.97
N VAL A 809 1.98 24.28 11.71
CA VAL A 809 2.19 25.67 11.28
C VAL A 809 1.03 26.18 10.43
N ALA A 810 0.67 27.45 10.61
CA ALA A 810 -0.27 28.12 9.71
C ALA A 810 0.40 28.37 8.34
N THR A 811 -0.37 28.23 7.28
CA THR A 811 0.08 28.54 5.92
C THR A 811 -0.85 29.55 5.27
N GLN A 812 -0.38 30.16 4.19
CA GLN A 812 -1.16 31.08 3.38
C GLN A 812 -0.97 30.78 1.90
N ALA A 813 -2.01 31.04 1.12
CA ALA A 813 -2.01 30.84 -0.33
C ALA A 813 -2.68 32.01 -1.05
N TYR A 814 -2.08 32.44 -2.16
CA TYR A 814 -2.61 33.52 -3.01
C TYR A 814 -2.71 33.05 -4.44
N GLN A 815 -3.74 33.52 -5.14
CA GLN A 815 -3.89 33.27 -6.56
C GLN A 815 -4.21 34.57 -7.29
N PHE A 816 -3.45 34.85 -8.35
CA PHE A 816 -3.61 36.06 -9.17
C PHE A 816 -3.97 35.68 -10.59
N TRP A 817 -4.97 36.37 -11.15
CA TRP A 817 -5.39 36.22 -12.53
C TRP A 817 -5.06 37.48 -13.31
N PHE A 818 -4.39 37.30 -14.44
CA PHE A 818 -3.99 38.38 -15.34
C PHE A 818 -4.71 38.27 -16.69
N ARG A 819 -5.05 39.42 -17.28
CA ARG A 819 -5.63 39.57 -18.62
C ARG A 819 -4.64 39.32 -19.76
N LYS A 820 -3.38 39.06 -19.42
CA LYS A 820 -2.28 38.89 -20.37
C LYS A 820 -1.60 37.57 -20.07
N ASN A 821 -1.18 36.86 -21.10
CA ASN A 821 -0.35 35.68 -20.93
C ASN A 821 1.05 36.04 -20.37
N LEU A 822 1.81 35.03 -19.93
CA LEU A 822 3.13 35.23 -19.33
C LEU A 822 4.11 36.00 -20.23
N GLN A 823 4.10 35.74 -21.54
CA GLN A 823 4.98 36.43 -22.49
C GLN A 823 4.68 37.93 -22.56
N GLN A 824 3.39 38.27 -22.63
CA GLN A 824 2.93 39.65 -22.63
C GLN A 824 3.14 40.36 -21.29
N LEU A 825 3.27 39.61 -20.19
CA LEU A 825 3.70 40.09 -18.87
C LEU A 825 5.24 40.23 -18.76
N GLY A 826 5.99 39.96 -19.83
CA GLY A 826 7.45 40.04 -19.87
C GLY A 826 8.18 38.80 -19.34
N GLY A 827 7.46 37.72 -19.08
CA GLY A 827 8.02 36.42 -18.71
C GLY A 827 8.47 35.65 -19.95
N ASN A 828 9.72 35.16 -19.95
CA ASN A 828 10.28 34.39 -21.07
C ASN A 828 10.51 32.91 -20.74
N GLU A 829 10.07 32.48 -19.55
CA GLU A 829 10.25 31.11 -19.08
C GLU A 829 9.09 30.23 -19.61
N PRO A 830 9.34 28.96 -19.99
CA PRO A 830 8.25 28.00 -20.17
C PRO A 830 7.52 27.77 -18.84
N THR A 831 6.35 27.14 -18.84
CA THR A 831 5.62 26.86 -17.60
C THR A 831 6.51 26.21 -16.54
N PHE A 832 6.43 26.73 -15.32
CA PHE A 832 7.42 26.46 -14.28
C PHE A 832 6.80 26.37 -12.89
N THR A 833 7.54 25.76 -11.98
CA THR A 833 7.39 25.95 -10.54
C THR A 833 8.69 26.53 -10.01
N MET A 834 8.56 27.53 -9.16
CA MET A 834 9.65 28.27 -8.58
C MET A 834 9.60 28.18 -7.06
N GLY A 835 10.77 28.06 -6.44
CA GLY A 835 10.92 28.06 -4.98
C GLY A 835 12.09 28.91 -4.51
N THR A 836 12.23 28.97 -3.18
CA THR A 836 13.34 29.62 -2.45
C THR A 836 13.53 31.10 -2.73
N TYR A 837 12.52 31.76 -3.29
CA TYR A 837 12.52 33.21 -3.49
C TYR A 837 12.20 33.92 -2.16
N ALA A 838 11.88 35.23 -2.21
CA ALA A 838 11.65 36.07 -1.05
C ALA A 838 10.56 35.51 -0.12
N ASP A 839 10.83 35.57 1.18
CA ASP A 839 9.89 35.24 2.25
C ASP A 839 8.80 36.33 2.38
N PRO A 840 7.62 36.03 2.94
CA PRO A 840 7.21 34.75 3.53
C PRO A 840 6.54 33.79 2.53
N VAL A 841 6.51 34.16 1.24
CA VAL A 841 5.83 33.42 0.18
C VAL A 841 6.83 33.09 -0.92
N ASP A 842 7.69 32.13 -0.60
CA ASP A 842 8.89 31.80 -1.38
C ASP A 842 8.63 30.97 -2.65
N THR A 843 7.41 30.42 -2.76
CA THR A 843 7.01 29.49 -3.81
C THR A 843 5.95 30.10 -4.73
N TYR A 844 6.18 29.96 -6.03
CA TYR A 844 5.30 30.39 -7.11
C TYR A 844 5.18 29.28 -8.15
N SER A 845 3.97 28.86 -8.50
CA SER A 845 3.73 28.02 -9.68
C SER A 845 2.91 28.75 -10.72
N ASP A 846 3.37 28.71 -11.97
CA ASP A 846 2.57 29.11 -13.12
C ASP A 846 1.48 28.06 -13.36
N MET A 847 0.22 28.49 -13.28
CA MET A 847 -0.96 27.65 -13.44
C MET A 847 -1.80 28.09 -14.63
N SER A 848 -1.20 28.79 -15.60
CA SER A 848 -1.92 29.33 -16.77
C SER A 848 -2.58 28.25 -17.64
N HIS A 849 -2.18 26.98 -17.52
CA HIS A 849 -2.88 25.86 -18.16
C HIS A 849 -4.33 25.70 -17.66
N LEU A 850 -4.64 26.18 -16.45
CA LEU A 850 -5.98 26.14 -15.87
C LEU A 850 -6.96 27.14 -16.52
N CYS A 851 -6.48 28.15 -17.25
CA CYS A 851 -7.35 29.07 -18.00
C CYS A 851 -8.31 28.29 -18.92
N ALA A 852 -7.86 27.15 -19.47
CA ALA A 852 -8.66 26.29 -20.34
C ALA A 852 -9.93 25.74 -19.67
N VAL A 853 -9.93 25.57 -18.35
CA VAL A 853 -11.01 24.91 -17.58
C VAL A 853 -11.76 25.87 -16.64
N GLU A 854 -11.38 27.14 -16.57
CA GLU A 854 -12.16 28.22 -15.94
C GLU A 854 -12.98 28.98 -16.98
N SER A 855 -14.16 29.49 -16.66
CA SER A 855 -15.01 30.23 -17.61
C SER A 855 -14.55 31.67 -17.88
N GLY A 856 -13.44 32.10 -17.27
CA GLY A 856 -12.83 33.41 -17.45
C GLY A 856 -12.01 33.57 -18.74
N ASP A 857 -11.03 34.48 -18.69
CA ASP A 857 -10.15 34.81 -19.82
C ASP A 857 -9.22 33.64 -20.16
N LYS A 858 -9.41 33.07 -21.37
CA LYS A 858 -8.66 31.91 -21.86
C LYS A 858 -7.23 32.25 -22.27
N ASP A 859 -6.95 33.50 -22.63
CA ASP A 859 -5.66 33.99 -23.11
C ASP A 859 -4.83 34.64 -22.00
N GLY A 860 -5.35 34.62 -20.76
CA GLY A 860 -4.72 35.18 -19.58
C GLY A 860 -3.58 34.33 -19.00
N SER A 861 -3.16 34.67 -17.79
CA SER A 861 -2.25 33.83 -17.00
C SER A 861 -2.66 33.79 -15.53
N ILE A 862 -2.31 32.68 -14.88
CA ILE A 862 -2.70 32.37 -13.50
C ILE A 862 -1.45 32.06 -12.69
N ALA A 863 -1.33 32.70 -11.53
CA ALA A 863 -0.18 32.55 -10.67
C ALA A 863 -0.58 32.13 -9.25
N TYR A 864 -0.07 30.98 -8.81
CA TYR A 864 -0.34 30.44 -7.47
C TYR A 864 0.87 30.58 -6.58
N PHE A 865 0.65 31.07 -5.37
CA PHE A 865 1.68 31.31 -4.37
C PHE A 865 1.34 30.62 -3.06
N CYS A 866 2.36 30.16 -2.34
CA CYS A 866 2.18 29.63 -0.98
C CYS A 866 3.38 29.91 -0.09
N GLY A 867 3.13 29.92 1.22
CA GLY A 867 4.16 30.12 2.24
C GLY A 867 3.64 29.92 3.65
N VAL A 868 4.54 30.03 4.64
CA VAL A 868 4.16 30.05 6.05
C VAL A 868 3.71 31.43 6.48
N VAL A 869 3.00 31.49 7.60
CA VAL A 869 2.59 32.74 8.23
C VAL A 869 2.80 32.62 9.74
N PRO A 870 3.41 33.62 10.39
CA PRO A 870 3.60 33.59 11.83
C PRO A 870 2.28 33.53 12.58
N ASP A 871 2.23 32.68 13.62
CA ASP A 871 1.14 32.68 14.59
C ASP A 871 1.16 33.98 15.40
N LYS A 872 -0.03 34.52 15.69
CA LYS A 872 -0.21 35.66 16.59
C LYS A 872 -1.17 35.28 17.70
N GLU A 873 -0.77 35.54 18.94
CA GLU A 873 -1.63 35.35 20.10
C GLU A 873 -2.90 36.20 19.98
N ASN A 874 -4.04 35.61 20.35
CA ASN A 874 -5.36 36.24 20.37
C ASN A 874 -5.86 36.79 19.02
N GLU A 875 -5.19 36.48 17.91
CA GLU A 875 -5.64 36.86 16.57
C GLU A 875 -6.77 35.92 16.13
N ASN A 876 -7.93 36.48 15.81
CA ASN A 876 -9.00 35.72 15.18
C ASN A 876 -8.72 35.52 13.68
N ARG A 877 -9.45 34.60 13.05
CA ARG A 877 -9.22 34.28 11.64
C ARG A 877 -9.41 35.47 10.69
N GLU A 878 -10.40 36.32 10.95
CA GLU A 878 -10.66 37.47 10.08
C GLU A 878 -9.48 38.45 10.10
N GLN A 879 -8.94 38.72 11.29
CA GLN A 879 -7.72 39.50 11.46
C GLN A 879 -6.53 38.85 10.74
N ALA A 880 -6.36 37.53 10.88
CA ALA A 880 -5.32 36.78 10.19
C ALA A 880 -5.46 36.83 8.65
N GLN A 881 -6.69 36.74 8.14
CA GLN A 881 -7.01 36.84 6.71
C GLN A 881 -6.73 38.25 6.17
N GLN A 882 -7.16 39.29 6.87
CA GLN A 882 -6.89 40.69 6.51
C GLN A 882 -5.37 40.96 6.50
N ARG A 883 -4.65 40.47 7.52
CA ARG A 883 -3.19 40.55 7.60
C ARG A 883 -2.52 39.84 6.43
N SER A 884 -2.95 38.62 6.12
CA SER A 884 -2.42 37.84 4.99
C SER A 884 -2.65 38.56 3.65
N GLN A 885 -3.83 39.16 3.45
CA GLN A 885 -4.11 39.97 2.25
C GLN A 885 -3.23 41.24 2.16
N GLN A 886 -2.97 41.92 3.29
CA GLN A 886 -2.05 43.06 3.33
C GLN A 886 -0.61 42.64 3.00
N LEU A 887 -0.15 41.52 3.56
CA LEU A 887 1.16 40.95 3.25
C LEU A 887 1.27 40.56 1.77
N ALA A 888 0.23 39.94 1.20
CA ALA A 888 0.18 39.60 -0.22
C ALA A 888 0.31 40.85 -1.11
N LYS A 889 -0.38 41.94 -0.73
CA LYS A 889 -0.36 43.22 -1.44
C LYS A 889 1.03 43.88 -1.38
N GLN A 890 1.65 43.87 -0.20
CA GLN A 890 3.01 44.37 -0.02
C GLN A 890 4.00 43.53 -0.83
N TYR A 891 3.94 42.21 -0.71
CA TYR A 891 4.80 41.28 -1.44
C TYR A 891 4.67 41.48 -2.96
N PHE A 892 3.44 41.60 -3.47
CA PHE A 892 3.19 41.89 -4.88
C PHE A 892 3.85 43.20 -5.31
N LYS A 893 3.70 44.27 -4.50
CA LYS A 893 4.32 45.57 -4.81
C LYS A 893 5.84 45.51 -4.88
N GLU A 894 6.45 44.76 -3.98
CA GLU A 894 7.90 44.63 -3.87
C GLU A 894 8.47 43.68 -4.94
N ASN A 895 7.75 42.62 -5.32
CA ASN A 895 8.33 41.49 -6.06
C ASN A 895 7.73 41.22 -7.44
N ALA A 896 6.57 41.78 -7.81
CA ALA A 896 5.92 41.46 -9.09
C ALA A 896 6.85 41.66 -10.30
N HIS A 897 7.68 42.69 -10.28
CA HIS A 897 8.64 43.01 -11.34
C HIS A 897 9.68 41.90 -11.61
N TYR A 898 9.98 41.06 -10.61
CA TYR A 898 10.95 39.97 -10.74
C TYR A 898 10.38 38.77 -11.52
N PHE A 899 9.06 38.54 -11.37
CA PHE A 899 8.33 37.48 -12.07
C PHE A 899 7.80 37.96 -13.42
N TRP A 900 7.24 39.18 -13.44
CA TRP A 900 6.51 39.77 -14.54
C TRP A 900 6.99 41.21 -14.77
N PRO A 901 8.15 41.42 -15.43
CA PRO A 901 8.69 42.76 -15.65
C PRO A 901 7.68 43.73 -16.32
N GLY A 902 6.80 43.19 -17.17
CA GLY A 902 5.75 43.93 -17.87
C GLY A 902 4.62 44.44 -16.97
N THR A 903 4.56 44.09 -15.68
CA THR A 903 3.61 44.68 -14.73
C THR A 903 3.98 46.09 -14.32
N ILE A 904 5.19 46.56 -14.63
CA ILE A 904 5.64 47.92 -14.32
C ILE A 904 5.51 48.81 -15.54
N LYS A 905 4.73 49.89 -15.42
CA LYS A 905 4.55 50.94 -16.42
C LYS A 905 4.85 52.30 -15.80
N ASN A 906 5.78 53.05 -16.40
CA ASN A 906 6.26 54.35 -15.87
C ASN A 906 6.69 54.29 -14.39
N GLY A 907 7.38 53.21 -13.99
CA GLY A 907 7.84 53.01 -12.62
C GLY A 907 6.75 52.67 -11.59
N LYS A 908 5.50 52.43 -12.03
CA LYS A 908 4.37 52.05 -11.17
C LYS A 908 3.76 50.74 -11.65
N ILE A 909 3.08 50.04 -10.75
CA ILE A 909 2.35 48.81 -11.09
C ILE A 909 1.14 49.16 -11.94
N ASP A 910 1.01 48.47 -13.07
CA ASP A 910 -0.16 48.52 -13.92
C ASP A 910 -1.24 47.55 -13.41
N TRP A 911 -2.05 48.02 -12.46
CA TRP A 911 -3.13 47.23 -11.87
C TRP A 911 -4.21 46.81 -12.88
N SER A 912 -4.28 47.46 -14.05
CA SER A 912 -5.27 47.11 -15.09
C SER A 912 -5.07 45.70 -15.66
N LEU A 913 -3.85 45.15 -15.49
CA LEU A 913 -3.49 43.80 -15.89
C LEU A 913 -4.21 42.71 -15.09
N LEU A 914 -4.62 43.00 -13.84
CA LEU A 914 -5.35 42.05 -13.01
C LEU A 914 -6.81 41.93 -13.46
N VAL A 915 -7.31 40.69 -13.45
CA VAL A 915 -8.71 40.39 -13.75
C VAL A 915 -9.57 40.72 -12.53
N ASP A 916 -10.46 41.69 -12.69
CA ASP A 916 -11.51 42.04 -11.73
C ASP A 916 -12.86 42.11 -12.45
N PRO A 917 -13.79 41.17 -12.17
CA PRO A 917 -15.13 41.16 -12.76
C PRO A 917 -15.94 42.41 -12.43
N ASN A 918 -15.69 43.05 -11.28
CA ASN A 918 -16.37 44.28 -10.87
C ASN A 918 -15.76 45.54 -11.52
N ASN A 919 -14.74 45.37 -12.38
CA ASN A 919 -14.06 46.44 -13.11
C ASN A 919 -13.65 47.65 -12.24
N ARG A 920 -13.22 47.42 -10.99
CA ARG A 920 -12.70 48.49 -10.13
C ARG A 920 -11.46 49.11 -10.75
N GLU A 921 -11.10 50.30 -10.30
CA GLU A 921 -9.96 51.05 -10.81
C GLU A 921 -8.72 50.94 -9.92
N GLY A 922 -7.54 50.95 -10.56
CA GLY A 922 -6.25 50.96 -9.86
C GLY A 922 -6.06 49.79 -8.90
N GLU A 923 -5.45 50.07 -7.75
CA GLU A 923 -5.09 49.07 -6.73
C GLU A 923 -6.26 48.27 -6.18
N LYS A 924 -7.50 48.79 -6.26
CA LYS A 924 -8.72 48.09 -5.80
C LYS A 924 -9.01 46.80 -6.58
N ARG A 925 -8.40 46.62 -7.77
CA ARG A 925 -8.46 45.36 -8.53
C ARG A 925 -7.77 44.19 -7.80
N PHE A 926 -6.83 44.51 -6.91
CA PHE A 926 -6.16 43.50 -6.09
C PHE A 926 -7.14 42.83 -5.12
N ASP A 927 -8.19 43.52 -4.66
CA ASP A 927 -9.20 42.93 -3.78
C ASP A 927 -10.18 42.01 -4.54
N ALA A 928 -9.97 41.76 -5.84
CA ALA A 928 -10.68 40.76 -6.65
C ALA A 928 -9.94 39.43 -6.78
N GLN A 929 -8.72 39.36 -6.25
CA GLN A 929 -7.89 38.16 -6.31
C GLN A 929 -8.20 37.25 -5.11
N TYR A 930 -7.69 36.02 -5.14
CA TYR A 930 -7.98 35.04 -4.10
C TYR A 930 -6.87 34.99 -3.06
N TYR A 931 -7.26 34.98 -1.79
CA TYR A 931 -6.38 34.91 -0.63
C TYR A 931 -6.94 33.91 0.35
N ARG A 932 -6.08 33.07 0.92
CA ARG A 932 -6.48 32.12 1.94
C ARG A 932 -5.44 32.03 3.05
N ILE A 933 -5.93 32.10 4.29
CA ILE A 933 -5.19 31.76 5.49
C ILE A 933 -5.63 30.39 6.03
N ASN A 934 -4.68 29.50 6.26
CA ASN A 934 -4.89 28.16 6.81
C ASN A 934 -4.44 28.12 8.27
N SER A 935 -5.08 28.95 9.11
CA SER A 935 -4.79 29.05 10.55
C SER A 935 -5.70 28.19 11.42
N GLY A 936 -6.78 27.64 10.85
CA GLY A 936 -7.73 26.78 11.56
C GLY A 936 -7.10 25.49 12.04
N SER A 937 -7.50 25.03 13.23
CA SER A 937 -6.84 23.92 13.95
C SER A 937 -6.65 22.64 13.11
N SER A 938 -7.59 22.31 12.21
CA SER A 938 -7.52 21.14 11.33
C SER A 938 -6.85 21.40 9.97
N GLU A 939 -6.67 22.66 9.59
CA GLU A 939 -6.15 23.12 8.29
C GLU A 939 -4.62 23.31 8.30
N ARG A 940 -4.04 23.47 9.49
CA ARG A 940 -2.60 23.69 9.67
C ARG A 940 -1.76 22.56 9.10
N TYR A 941 -0.62 22.92 8.53
CA TYR A 941 0.35 21.96 8.02
C TYR A 941 1.06 21.26 9.18
N VAL A 942 1.28 19.94 9.08
CA VAL A 942 1.87 19.14 10.15
C VAL A 942 3.37 19.03 9.94
N LEU A 943 4.15 19.47 10.93
CA LEU A 943 5.60 19.53 10.84
C LEU A 943 6.26 18.22 11.25
N SER A 944 7.48 18.03 10.75
CA SER A 944 8.35 16.91 11.10
C SER A 944 9.64 17.44 11.72
N VAL A 945 9.48 18.18 12.82
CA VAL A 945 10.60 18.79 13.55
C VAL A 945 11.53 17.72 14.13
N ALA A 946 12.81 18.04 14.27
CA ALA A 946 13.81 17.11 14.79
C ALA A 946 13.37 16.51 16.14
N GLY A 947 13.50 15.18 16.25
CA GLY A 947 13.16 14.42 17.46
C GLY A 947 11.67 14.19 17.73
N SER A 948 10.76 14.76 16.92
CA SER A 948 9.31 14.62 17.15
C SER A 948 8.68 13.33 16.60
N ASN A 949 9.25 12.75 15.53
CA ASN A 949 8.63 11.64 14.80
C ASN A 949 8.34 10.41 15.69
N LYS A 950 9.19 10.14 16.67
CA LYS A 950 9.04 9.04 17.64
C LYS A 950 7.78 9.13 18.53
N TYR A 951 7.15 10.31 18.61
CA TYR A 951 5.94 10.52 19.41
C TYR A 951 4.66 10.36 18.59
N ARG A 952 4.75 10.21 17.26
CA ARG A 952 3.59 9.93 16.40
C ARG A 952 3.09 8.52 16.69
N LEU A 953 1.78 8.39 16.90
CA LEU A 953 1.13 7.09 17.08
C LEU A 953 0.89 6.42 15.72
N ARG A 954 1.07 5.10 15.64
CA ARG A 954 0.60 4.31 14.49
C ARG A 954 -0.93 4.23 14.47
N CYS A 955 -1.48 3.78 13.34
CA CYS A 955 -2.93 3.68 13.15
C CYS A 955 -3.65 2.84 14.21
N ASP A 956 -3.00 1.81 14.72
CA ASP A 956 -3.49 0.81 15.67
C ASP A 956 -2.97 1.02 17.11
N GLU A 957 -2.27 2.13 17.35
CA GLU A 957 -1.63 2.43 18.63
C GLU A 957 -2.32 3.56 19.40
N SER A 958 -3.61 3.78 19.15
CA SER A 958 -4.42 4.77 19.89
C SER A 958 -4.42 4.50 21.40
N GLY A 959 -4.30 3.22 21.81
CA GLY A 959 -4.42 2.79 23.20
C GLY A 959 -5.87 2.71 23.70
N PHE A 960 -6.85 2.92 22.82
CA PHE A 960 -8.27 2.82 23.12
C PHE A 960 -8.94 1.84 22.16
N ARG A 961 -9.76 0.93 22.68
CA ARG A 961 -10.57 0.03 21.83
C ARG A 961 -11.53 0.86 20.98
N HIS A 962 -11.78 0.37 19.78
CA HIS A 962 -12.67 0.98 18.79
C HIS A 962 -12.19 2.28 18.15
N LEU A 963 -10.89 2.61 18.28
CA LEU A 963 -10.30 3.81 17.68
C LEU A 963 -9.05 3.49 16.85
N TYR A 964 -9.13 3.80 15.57
CA TYR A 964 -8.01 3.83 14.65
C TYR A 964 -7.67 5.27 14.24
N LEU A 965 -6.38 5.54 14.03
CA LEU A 965 -5.88 6.88 13.71
C LEU A 965 -5.43 6.96 12.24
N THR A 966 -5.80 8.03 11.55
CA THR A 966 -5.37 8.22 10.16
C THR A 966 -5.00 9.68 9.86
N GLY A 967 -3.98 9.87 9.02
CA GLY A 967 -3.52 11.19 8.58
C GLY A 967 -2.00 11.31 8.48
N ASP A 968 -1.56 12.39 7.85
CA ASP A 968 -0.14 12.79 7.73
C ASP A 968 0.56 13.06 9.07
N TRP A 969 -0.21 13.15 10.15
CA TRP A 969 0.24 13.33 11.54
C TRP A 969 0.51 12.01 12.29
N THR A 970 0.06 10.87 11.75
CA THR A 970 0.34 9.53 12.32
C THR A 970 1.76 9.05 11.99
N ASN A 971 2.21 7.97 12.64
CA ASN A 971 3.45 7.29 12.28
C ASN A 971 3.20 6.35 11.10
N ASN A 972 3.41 6.86 9.89
CA ASN A 972 3.29 6.14 8.61
C ASN A 972 4.65 5.84 7.97
N ASN A 973 5.74 5.95 8.74
CA ASN A 973 7.15 5.82 8.31
C ASN A 973 7.66 6.90 7.33
N PHE A 974 6.79 7.50 6.51
CA PHE A 974 7.14 8.67 5.69
C PHE A 974 7.25 9.94 6.54
N ASN A 975 6.35 10.09 7.52
CA ASN A 975 6.37 11.10 8.58
C ASN A 975 6.68 12.52 8.05
N CYS A 976 6.02 12.94 6.98
CA CYS A 976 6.08 14.28 6.41
C CYS A 976 4.70 14.68 5.89
N GLY A 977 4.31 15.95 6.08
CA GLY A 977 3.01 16.49 5.68
C GLY A 977 2.78 16.44 4.17
N CYS A 978 2.24 15.35 3.65
CA CYS A 978 2.00 15.22 2.22
C CYS A 978 0.90 14.22 1.88
N ILE A 979 0.51 14.21 0.60
CA ILE A 979 -0.52 13.29 0.07
C ILE A 979 -0.07 11.84 0.19
N GLU A 980 1.19 11.54 -0.13
CA GLU A 980 1.71 10.17 -0.03
C GLU A 980 1.59 9.62 1.39
N ALA A 981 2.06 10.37 2.40
CA ALA A 981 1.95 9.99 3.81
C ALA A 981 0.49 9.82 4.27
N SER A 982 -0.42 10.67 3.76
CA SER A 982 -1.86 10.55 4.05
C SER A 982 -2.47 9.28 3.47
N VAL A 983 -2.13 8.94 2.22
CA VAL A 983 -2.60 7.71 1.56
C VAL A 983 -2.04 6.47 2.26
N MET A 984 -0.74 6.46 2.58
CA MET A 984 -0.12 5.37 3.35
C MET A 984 -0.86 5.15 4.68
N SER A 985 -1.13 6.22 5.43
CA SER A 985 -1.85 6.13 6.71
C SER A 985 -3.29 5.60 6.55
N GLY A 986 -4.00 5.97 5.47
CA GLY A 986 -5.34 5.43 5.18
C GLY A 986 -5.32 3.93 4.84
N MET A 987 -4.35 3.50 4.03
CA MET A 987 -4.13 2.09 3.69
C MET A 987 -3.76 1.25 4.93
N GLN A 988 -2.94 1.80 5.84
CA GLN A 988 -2.56 1.13 7.10
C GLN A 988 -3.79 0.84 7.97
N VAL A 989 -4.71 1.79 8.09
CA VAL A 989 -5.95 1.63 8.85
C VAL A 989 -6.86 0.59 8.21
N ALA A 990 -7.03 0.65 6.89
CA ALA A 990 -7.85 -0.32 6.18
C ALA A 990 -7.33 -1.75 6.38
N ARG A 991 -6.00 -1.96 6.34
CA ARG A 991 -5.37 -3.25 6.65
C ARG A 991 -5.58 -3.66 8.11
N ALA A 992 -5.42 -2.74 9.05
CA ALA A 992 -5.63 -3.03 10.47
C ALA A 992 -7.08 -3.45 10.80
N ILE A 993 -8.07 -2.89 10.10
CA ILE A 993 -9.50 -3.20 10.29
C ILE A 993 -9.91 -4.47 9.54
N SER A 994 -9.41 -4.65 8.31
CA SER A 994 -9.79 -5.78 7.44
C SER A 994 -9.00 -7.06 7.70
N GLY A 995 -7.79 -6.96 8.23
CA GLY A 995 -6.86 -8.09 8.35
C GLY A 995 -6.22 -8.50 7.02
N GLU A 996 -6.44 -7.74 5.96
CA GLU A 996 -5.99 -8.06 4.59
C GLU A 996 -4.59 -7.56 4.31
N ASP A 997 -3.87 -8.25 3.42
CA ASP A 997 -2.56 -7.82 2.97
C ASP A 997 -2.67 -6.67 1.93
N ILE A 998 -2.84 -5.45 2.44
CA ILE A 998 -2.74 -4.23 1.64
C ILE A 998 -1.26 -3.85 1.55
N GLN A 999 -0.66 -4.09 0.39
CA GLN A 999 0.73 -3.70 0.11
C GLN A 999 0.87 -2.18 0.16
N ILE A 1000 1.82 -1.65 0.94
CA ILE A 1000 2.14 -0.21 1.01
C ILE A 1000 3.62 -0.01 0.70
N CYS A 1001 3.91 0.86 -0.27
CA CYS A 1001 5.30 1.21 -0.58
C CYS A 1001 5.86 2.11 0.54
N ASP A 1002 7.14 1.93 0.89
CA ASP A 1002 7.89 2.77 1.84
C ASP A 1002 7.45 2.73 3.30
N GLU A 1003 6.65 1.73 3.68
CA GLU A 1003 6.23 1.51 5.06
C GLU A 1003 7.38 1.12 6.01
N ASN A 1004 8.50 0.65 5.46
CA ASN A 1004 9.75 0.41 6.16
C ASN A 1004 10.92 1.03 5.38
N ASP A 1005 12.14 0.91 5.89
CA ASP A 1005 13.35 1.44 5.24
C ASP A 1005 14.07 0.41 4.35
N GLU A 1006 13.45 -0.74 4.05
CA GLU A 1006 14.05 -1.76 3.16
C GLU A 1006 14.26 -1.23 1.75
N TRP A 1007 13.47 -0.24 1.33
CA TRP A 1007 13.68 0.45 0.05
C TRP A 1007 15.07 1.10 -0.03
N LEU A 1008 15.67 1.52 1.09
CA LEU A 1008 17.04 2.03 1.10
C LEU A 1008 17.99 0.90 0.73
N ALA A 1009 17.88 -0.26 1.38
CA ALA A 1009 18.72 -1.41 1.06
C ALA A 1009 18.63 -1.77 -0.43
N LYS A 1010 17.42 -1.82 -0.99
CA LYS A 1010 17.18 -2.05 -2.42
C LYS A 1010 17.76 -0.94 -3.31
N LEU A 1011 17.59 0.33 -2.92
CA LEU A 1011 18.17 1.49 -3.60
C LEU A 1011 19.71 1.36 -3.67
N PHE A 1012 20.33 0.86 -2.61
CA PHE A 1012 21.77 0.64 -2.50
C PHE A 1012 22.25 -0.74 -3.00
N GLY A 1013 21.37 -1.54 -3.60
CA GLY A 1013 21.70 -2.81 -4.25
C GLY A 1013 22.01 -3.97 -3.30
N LYS A 1014 21.39 -4.00 -2.11
CA LYS A 1014 21.39 -5.15 -1.19
C LYS A 1014 20.20 -6.06 -1.42
#